data_AF-A0A2P6N9R3-F1
#
_entry.id   AF-A0A2P6N9R3-F1
#
_cell.length_a   1.000
_cell.length_b   1.000
_cell.length_c   1.000
_cell.angle_alpha   90.00
_cell.angle_beta   90.00
_cell.angle_gamma   90.00
#
_symmetry.space_group_name_H-M   'P 1'
#
loop_
_entity.id
_entity.type
_entity.pdbx_description
1 polymer ?
#
loop_
_entity_poly.entity_id
_entity_poly.type
_entity_poly.pdbx_seq_one_letter_code
_entity_poly.pdbx_strand_id
1 'polypeptide(L)'
;MPATQRINICRNGNMKDGRTIMTSAGDWQAFLKAASNKFKMKAKRAFTSGGYELTEEEWNSNAPTVSALLSDAKSTIVVSDGKDFVGFIVSATEKEPEMIGTSTENEDTDSSLHSAPVTMRVLSHKTVIEEEAVKQLEATSKLPNVMYAIGMPDLHPGKGFPIGSATASHSVFYPHLVGSDIGCGMTLTKTSIRKKNVRPVNIDRWVSRLHGLEGPWDGEEKGMTGENIMQSKEFDNQIGTIGGGNHFAELQEIESVVDRETFERLGMDEECLYLLAHSGSRSLGYAILDEHTSKYGQKGIRSGSEEARDYLEKHDYAVDWAKMNREIISLRFLSALQGSGESGLEEERDVFIPRGPLDPLGANIILDIVHNSVVKKDFIRDDGTLQPLYLHRKGAAPSDVGPVVIPGSRGAFSYLVLPSTTDVSRQFSAYSLAHGAGRKWARGKAQNTGRGHEKTATSNLTTTSFGSKVICEDVNLLFEEQPDAYKEITSIIDDLVELELISVIAILKPIITYKSEKKVGIDLCPWRKPYRNNFSLRIARNNCACSLKHRPSIMSEVADVPTPLKEEPEKPWVLLLLVAHSCFGLYFGYDTLSALQDSLSEPHAVTFISSKEDADTKYLFSMTQIAYALSVLCLVFFGGALYDFFGARRMLVMTTFINTTGMFIIANTQNFYVMMAGQFLFAAGCCYLYFVVITLMGGWFRGPRKNLKMNIAIGSLHCWLRIGSFGSYYVLPRVDKKYGLRWALYLSFFICLSSFASAIMFVIFDLIVSRRMKSGLLKNNEVTEETKSAVHDDDIKEIDMKLRNADERGGLYSTVRILKFYWNCYASLPMTYWMISFVAVGFVSSLFTFTSFGVAILKSTRQMSAEDASSTIGFLPISNGLTTALVSTAIGLIGGRTWFAVLGAFLTTGFLLIFAMTPVPPLVVLISLGVIQSLMDAVIFPCIAIVVPKENLSYAISLTIFLYNVGLFGMAQLAGNLADKHLFTWIIVSFVSMSLLAIVWKTCVPAG
;
A
#
# COMPACT_ATOMS: atom_id res chain seq x y z
N MET A 1 -44.93 -61.74 3.81
CA MET A 1 -44.85 -60.52 4.65
C MET A 1 -44.53 -59.37 3.73
N PRO A 2 -45.21 -58.20 3.82
CA PRO A 2 -44.83 -57.05 3.00
C PRO A 2 -43.36 -56.69 3.29
N ALA A 3 -42.58 -56.48 2.23
CA ALA A 3 -41.15 -56.20 2.36
C ALA A 3 -40.98 -54.93 3.20
N THR A 4 -40.29 -55.07 4.35
CA THR A 4 -39.98 -53.94 5.23
C THR A 4 -38.75 -53.22 4.67
N GLN A 5 -38.89 -51.92 4.42
CA GLN A 5 -37.85 -51.05 3.89
C GLN A 5 -37.28 -50.14 4.97
N ARG A 6 -35.97 -49.90 4.90
CA ARG A 6 -35.21 -49.07 5.83
C ARG A 6 -34.98 -47.70 5.20
N ILE A 7 -35.53 -46.64 5.79
CA ILE A 7 -35.55 -45.30 5.20
C ILE A 7 -34.99 -44.29 6.19
N ASN A 8 -34.04 -43.45 5.74
CA ASN A 8 -33.53 -42.34 6.53
C ASN A 8 -34.46 -41.13 6.37
N ILE A 9 -34.87 -40.56 7.50
CA ILE A 9 -35.73 -39.38 7.56
C ILE A 9 -35.14 -38.28 8.43
N CYS A 10 -35.41 -37.02 8.13
CA CYS A 10 -35.06 -35.88 8.97
C CYS A 10 -36.22 -34.89 9.10
N ARG A 11 -36.19 -34.03 10.13
CA ARG A 11 -37.22 -33.00 10.36
C ARG A 11 -36.89 -31.75 9.53
N ASN A 12 -37.94 -31.13 8.97
CA ASN A 12 -37.89 -29.89 8.18
C ASN A 12 -36.70 -28.96 8.50
N GLY A 13 -35.81 -28.78 7.52
CA GLY A 13 -34.67 -27.85 7.57
C GLY A 13 -33.45 -28.24 8.42
N ASN A 14 -33.49 -29.33 9.19
CA ASN A 14 -32.36 -29.75 10.01
C ASN A 14 -31.86 -31.15 9.64
N MET A 15 -30.99 -31.24 8.63
CA MET A 15 -30.39 -32.51 8.19
C MET A 15 -29.52 -33.19 9.27
N LYS A 16 -29.11 -32.47 10.33
CA LYS A 16 -28.35 -33.03 11.45
C LYS A 16 -29.17 -33.97 12.36
N ASP A 17 -30.50 -33.92 12.28
CA ASP A 17 -31.40 -34.77 13.08
C ASP A 17 -31.83 -36.07 12.36
N GLY A 18 -31.04 -36.55 11.40
CA GLY A 18 -31.35 -37.77 10.63
C GLY A 18 -31.60 -39.00 11.51
N ARG A 19 -32.72 -39.69 11.28
CA ARG A 19 -33.10 -40.93 11.96
C ARG A 19 -33.59 -41.95 10.94
N THR A 20 -33.26 -43.23 11.16
CA THR A 20 -33.76 -44.30 10.31
C THR A 20 -35.06 -44.90 10.88
N ILE A 21 -36.04 -45.14 10.01
CA ILE A 21 -37.27 -45.88 10.32
C ILE A 21 -37.40 -47.12 9.45
N MET A 22 -38.14 -48.12 9.95
CA MET A 22 -38.56 -49.28 9.18
C MET A 22 -40.05 -49.13 8.86
N THR A 23 -40.43 -49.21 7.59
CA THR A 23 -41.82 -49.13 7.15
C THR A 23 -42.11 -50.18 6.07
N SER A 24 -43.37 -50.53 5.86
CA SER A 24 -43.79 -51.36 4.73
C SER A 24 -43.62 -50.58 3.42
N ALA A 25 -43.03 -51.22 2.40
CA ALA A 25 -42.87 -50.64 1.07
C ALA A 25 -44.25 -50.31 0.45
N GLY A 26 -44.40 -49.12 -0.13
CA GLY A 26 -45.61 -48.72 -0.85
C GLY A 26 -46.84 -48.38 0.02
N ASP A 27 -46.65 -48.09 1.31
CA ASP A 27 -47.73 -47.64 2.22
C ASP A 27 -47.39 -46.26 2.81
N TRP A 28 -47.96 -45.22 2.23
CA TRP A 28 -47.75 -43.81 2.62
C TRP A 28 -48.19 -43.52 4.06
N GLN A 29 -49.32 -44.07 4.49
CA GLN A 29 -49.87 -43.82 5.82
C GLN A 29 -49.04 -44.52 6.91
N ALA A 30 -48.54 -45.72 6.64
CA ALA A 30 -47.60 -46.41 7.52
C ALA A 30 -46.28 -45.62 7.67
N PHE A 31 -45.76 -45.06 6.57
CA PHE A 31 -44.57 -44.22 6.57
C PHE A 31 -44.74 -42.95 7.42
N LEU A 32 -45.80 -42.16 7.18
CA LEU A 32 -46.05 -40.93 7.94
C LEU A 32 -46.28 -41.19 9.43
N LYS A 33 -46.91 -42.32 9.79
CA LYS A 33 -47.10 -42.73 11.19
C LYS A 33 -45.78 -43.12 11.86
N ALA A 34 -44.92 -43.86 11.16
CA ALA A 34 -43.58 -44.21 11.65
C ALA A 34 -42.70 -42.97 11.85
N ALA A 35 -42.75 -42.03 10.90
CA ALA A 35 -42.04 -40.75 11.00
C ALA A 35 -42.55 -39.88 12.16
N SER A 36 -43.89 -39.79 12.31
CA SER A 36 -44.55 -39.05 13.40
C SER A 36 -44.14 -39.57 14.77
N ASN A 37 -44.15 -40.90 14.95
CA ASN A 37 -43.74 -41.53 16.20
C ASN A 37 -42.24 -41.31 16.50
N LYS A 38 -41.39 -41.32 15.47
CA LYS A 38 -39.93 -41.22 15.66
C LYS A 38 -39.48 -39.81 16.05
N PHE A 39 -40.11 -38.79 15.49
CA PHE A 39 -39.80 -37.37 15.76
C PHE A 39 -40.76 -36.70 16.74
N LYS A 40 -41.75 -37.42 17.29
CA LYS A 40 -42.80 -36.87 18.16
C LYS A 40 -43.47 -35.64 17.55
N MET A 41 -43.81 -35.71 16.27
CA MET A 41 -44.50 -34.66 15.51
C MET A 41 -45.65 -35.26 14.70
N LYS A 42 -46.51 -34.42 14.12
CA LYS A 42 -47.56 -34.88 13.22
C LYS A 42 -47.10 -34.73 11.77
N ALA A 43 -46.32 -35.69 11.25
CA ALA A 43 -45.82 -35.65 9.88
C ALA A 43 -46.99 -35.73 8.89
N LYS A 44 -47.09 -34.76 7.98
CA LYS A 44 -48.15 -34.66 6.96
C LYS A 44 -47.62 -34.62 5.53
N ARG A 45 -46.43 -34.03 5.33
CA ARG A 45 -45.80 -33.85 4.02
C ARG A 45 -44.39 -34.42 4.07
N ALA A 46 -43.91 -34.94 2.94
CA ALA A 46 -42.54 -35.44 2.81
C ALA A 46 -41.90 -34.92 1.53
N PHE A 47 -40.61 -34.65 1.59
CA PHE A 47 -39.82 -34.07 0.51
C PHE A 47 -38.55 -34.87 0.29
N THR A 48 -38.03 -34.89 -0.93
CA THR A 48 -36.67 -35.36 -1.20
C THR A 48 -35.65 -34.37 -0.61
N SER A 49 -34.40 -34.79 -0.46
CA SER A 49 -33.31 -33.90 -0.01
C SER A 49 -33.09 -32.69 -0.92
N GLY A 50 -33.57 -32.73 -2.17
CA GLY A 50 -33.54 -31.63 -3.13
C GLY A 50 -34.78 -30.73 -3.13
N GLY A 51 -35.72 -30.91 -2.19
CA GLY A 51 -36.89 -30.05 -2.03
C GLY A 51 -38.11 -30.43 -2.87
N TYR A 52 -38.08 -31.55 -3.60
CA TYR A 52 -39.25 -32.07 -4.32
C TYR A 52 -40.25 -32.70 -3.35
N GLU A 53 -41.52 -32.30 -3.40
CA GLU A 53 -42.58 -32.88 -2.56
C GLU A 53 -43.02 -34.25 -3.10
N LEU A 54 -42.99 -35.27 -2.24
CA LEU A 54 -43.47 -36.61 -2.56
C LEU A 54 -44.97 -36.69 -2.30
N THR A 55 -45.72 -37.14 -3.30
CA THR A 55 -47.17 -37.37 -3.20
C THR A 55 -47.50 -38.82 -2.81
N GLU A 56 -48.70 -39.03 -2.27
CA GLU A 56 -49.20 -40.37 -1.90
C GLU A 56 -49.28 -41.32 -3.11
N GLU A 57 -49.67 -40.80 -4.29
CA GLU A 57 -49.71 -41.59 -5.53
C GLU A 57 -48.32 -42.03 -6.00
N GLU A 58 -47.32 -41.16 -5.96
CA GLU A 58 -45.94 -41.52 -6.33
C GLU A 58 -45.32 -42.54 -5.38
N TRP A 59 -45.62 -42.42 -4.08
CA TRP A 59 -45.14 -43.35 -3.05
C TRP A 59 -45.74 -44.74 -3.20
N ASN A 60 -47.04 -44.81 -3.45
CA ASN A 60 -47.77 -46.07 -3.55
C ASN A 60 -47.59 -46.74 -4.93
N SER A 61 -47.28 -45.98 -5.99
CA SER A 61 -47.14 -46.50 -7.37
C SER A 61 -45.76 -47.09 -7.71
N ASN A 62 -44.79 -47.07 -6.78
CA ASN A 62 -43.39 -47.46 -7.07
C ASN A 62 -42.83 -46.71 -8.30
N ALA A 63 -43.19 -45.44 -8.48
CA ALA A 63 -42.72 -44.60 -9.58
C ALA A 63 -41.16 -44.64 -9.68
N PRO A 64 -40.56 -44.58 -10.88
CA PRO A 64 -39.11 -44.71 -11.06
C PRO A 64 -38.30 -43.77 -10.17
N THR A 65 -38.83 -42.57 -9.92
CA THR A 65 -38.28 -41.55 -9.04
C THR A 65 -38.20 -42.01 -7.59
N VAL A 66 -39.26 -42.64 -7.07
CA VAL A 66 -39.32 -43.17 -5.69
C VAL A 66 -38.55 -44.48 -5.58
N SER A 67 -38.61 -45.35 -6.59
CA SER A 67 -37.83 -46.60 -6.63
C SER A 67 -36.33 -46.34 -6.63
N ALA A 68 -35.85 -45.36 -7.40
CA ALA A 68 -34.46 -44.91 -7.40
C ALA A 68 -34.05 -44.35 -6.03
N LEU A 69 -34.88 -43.47 -5.43
CA LEU A 69 -34.67 -42.93 -4.09
C LEU A 69 -34.61 -44.02 -3.01
N LEU A 70 -35.47 -45.03 -3.08
CA LEU A 70 -35.54 -46.12 -2.09
C LEU A 70 -34.46 -47.19 -2.32
N SER A 71 -33.91 -47.29 -3.53
CA SER A 71 -32.81 -48.23 -3.85
C SER A 71 -31.44 -47.76 -3.37
N ASP A 72 -31.25 -46.44 -3.21
CA ASP A 72 -30.03 -45.88 -2.66
C ASP A 72 -30.15 -45.77 -1.12
N ALA A 73 -29.41 -46.62 -0.40
CA ALA A 73 -29.43 -46.69 1.06
C ALA A 73 -28.98 -45.39 1.76
N LYS A 74 -28.53 -44.38 1.01
CA LYS A 74 -28.10 -43.06 1.50
C LYS A 74 -29.12 -41.94 1.31
N SER A 75 -30.21 -42.16 0.58
CA SER A 75 -31.24 -41.14 0.38
C SER A 75 -31.93 -40.76 1.69
N THR A 76 -32.03 -39.46 1.98
CA THR A 76 -32.72 -38.95 3.17
C THR A 76 -33.99 -38.20 2.76
N ILE A 77 -35.13 -38.59 3.33
CA ILE A 77 -36.42 -37.94 3.09
C ILE A 77 -36.72 -36.96 4.22
N VAL A 78 -37.10 -35.74 3.87
CA VAL A 78 -37.43 -34.70 4.84
C VAL A 78 -38.92 -34.74 5.14
N VAL A 79 -39.31 -34.88 6.41
CA VAL A 79 -40.73 -34.88 6.83
C VAL A 79 -41.08 -33.59 7.56
N SER A 80 -42.26 -33.05 7.28
CA SER A 80 -42.78 -31.82 7.90
C SER A 80 -44.19 -32.01 8.48
N ASP A 81 -44.55 -31.16 9.43
CA ASP A 81 -45.88 -31.13 10.06
C ASP A 81 -46.96 -30.39 9.24
N GLY A 82 -46.68 -30.17 7.95
CA GLY A 82 -47.55 -29.44 7.01
C GLY A 82 -46.90 -28.17 6.45
N LYS A 83 -45.74 -27.77 6.98
CA LYS A 83 -44.94 -26.64 6.48
C LYS A 83 -44.20 -26.99 5.19
N ASP A 84 -43.96 -26.01 4.33
CA ASP A 84 -43.14 -26.16 3.14
C ASP A 84 -41.69 -26.54 3.50
N PHE A 85 -40.97 -27.07 2.52
CA PHE A 85 -39.55 -27.43 2.67
C PHE A 85 -38.70 -26.19 2.89
N VAL A 86 -38.00 -26.12 4.03
CA VAL A 86 -37.09 -25.01 4.39
C VAL A 86 -35.68 -25.57 4.56
N GLY A 87 -35.05 -26.04 3.49
CA GLY A 87 -33.70 -26.62 3.52
C GLY A 87 -32.78 -26.09 2.42
N PHE A 88 -31.50 -25.93 2.72
CA PHE A 88 -30.44 -25.61 1.74
C PHE A 88 -30.15 -26.81 0.84
N ILE A 89 -30.01 -26.58 -0.47
CA ILE A 89 -29.54 -27.58 -1.44
C ILE A 89 -28.08 -27.90 -1.14
N VAL A 90 -27.83 -29.04 -0.50
CA VAL A 90 -26.48 -29.61 -0.38
C VAL A 90 -26.23 -30.45 -1.63
N SER A 91 -25.34 -30.03 -2.53
CA SER A 91 -24.89 -30.88 -3.63
C SER A 91 -24.09 -32.07 -3.04
N ALA A 92 -24.69 -33.25 -3.03
CA ALA A 92 -24.03 -34.47 -2.58
C ALA A 92 -23.14 -35.06 -3.68
N THR A 93 -21.83 -34.95 -3.46
CA THR A 93 -20.71 -35.86 -3.84
C THR A 93 -20.93 -36.92 -4.93
N GLU A 94 -20.16 -36.84 -6.01
CA GLU A 94 -19.77 -38.01 -6.81
C GLU A 94 -18.63 -38.78 -6.11
N LYS A 95 -18.82 -40.10 -6.01
CA LYS A 95 -17.82 -41.09 -5.61
C LYS A 95 -16.86 -41.36 -6.77
N GLU A 96 -15.59 -41.62 -6.43
CA GLU A 96 -14.59 -42.24 -7.31
C GLU A 96 -15.12 -43.57 -7.90
N PRO A 97 -14.83 -43.87 -9.18
CA PRO A 97 -14.72 -45.23 -9.68
C PRO A 97 -13.26 -45.71 -9.64
N GLU A 98 -13.13 -47.00 -9.33
CA GLU A 98 -11.89 -47.77 -9.20
C GLU A 98 -11.00 -47.76 -10.45
N MET A 99 -9.70 -47.89 -10.18
CA MET A 99 -8.63 -48.12 -11.15
C MET A 99 -8.85 -49.39 -11.98
N ILE A 100 -8.83 -49.23 -13.31
CA ILE A 100 -8.49 -50.30 -14.24
C ILE A 100 -7.36 -49.82 -15.15
N GLY A 101 -6.19 -50.45 -14.99
CA GLY A 101 -5.19 -50.78 -16.01
C GLY A 101 -4.78 -49.76 -17.07
N THR A 102 -3.59 -49.18 -16.87
CA THR A 102 -2.51 -48.94 -17.86
C THR A 102 -2.87 -48.84 -19.35
N SER A 103 -2.73 -47.62 -19.90
CA SER A 103 -1.92 -47.40 -21.11
C SER A 103 -1.43 -45.96 -21.18
N THR A 104 -0.12 -45.82 -21.32
CA THR A 104 0.56 -44.64 -21.85
C THR A 104 -0.05 -44.25 -23.19
N GLU A 105 -0.38 -42.96 -23.40
CA GLU A 105 -0.07 -42.22 -24.64
C GLU A 105 -0.74 -40.83 -24.70
N ASN A 106 0.11 -39.86 -25.03
CA ASN A 106 -0.09 -38.68 -25.88
C ASN A 106 -0.99 -37.51 -25.46
N GLU A 107 -0.30 -36.36 -25.33
CA GLU A 107 -0.80 -35.03 -25.61
C GLU A 107 -1.50 -35.01 -26.97
N ASP A 108 -2.83 -35.00 -27.00
CA ASP A 108 -3.58 -34.60 -28.19
C ASP A 108 -4.56 -33.48 -27.85
N THR A 109 -4.39 -32.40 -28.61
CA THR A 109 -5.24 -31.22 -28.69
C THR A 109 -6.66 -31.62 -29.09
N ASP A 110 -7.59 -31.62 -28.13
CA ASP A 110 -9.02 -31.70 -28.43
C ASP A 110 -9.50 -30.37 -29.03
N SER A 111 -9.31 -30.26 -30.34
CA SER A 111 -9.70 -29.14 -31.21
C SER A 111 -11.18 -29.18 -31.61
N SER A 112 -12.01 -30.04 -31.00
CA SER A 112 -13.37 -30.31 -31.44
C SER A 112 -14.49 -29.54 -30.71
N LEU A 113 -14.19 -28.74 -29.67
CA LEU A 113 -15.18 -27.95 -28.91
C LEU A 113 -15.36 -26.49 -29.38
N HIS A 114 -14.74 -26.09 -30.49
CA HIS A 114 -14.78 -24.71 -31.00
C HIS A 114 -16.02 -24.35 -31.87
N SER A 115 -17.08 -25.17 -31.93
CA SER A 115 -18.16 -25.00 -32.92
C SER A 115 -19.52 -24.50 -32.40
N ALA A 116 -19.70 -24.23 -31.09
CA ALA A 116 -20.94 -23.62 -30.61
C ALA A 116 -20.91 -22.08 -30.76
N PRO A 117 -21.94 -21.45 -31.35
CA PRO A 117 -21.99 -19.99 -31.47
C PRO A 117 -22.08 -19.34 -30.08
N VAL A 118 -21.21 -18.37 -29.81
CA VAL A 118 -21.20 -17.61 -28.55
C VAL A 118 -22.32 -16.57 -28.58
N THR A 119 -23.18 -16.57 -27.57
CA THR A 119 -24.22 -15.53 -27.42
C THR A 119 -23.61 -14.29 -26.79
N MET A 120 -23.41 -13.23 -27.58
CA MET A 120 -22.94 -11.94 -27.11
C MET A 120 -24.02 -10.88 -27.29
N ARG A 121 -24.31 -10.13 -26.22
CA ARG A 121 -25.36 -9.08 -26.20
C ARG A 121 -24.93 -7.92 -25.33
N VAL A 122 -25.39 -6.72 -25.67
CA VAL A 122 -25.34 -5.53 -24.81
C VAL A 122 -26.76 -5.10 -24.53
N LEU A 123 -27.16 -5.09 -23.26
CA LEU A 123 -28.52 -4.85 -22.80
C LEU A 123 -28.74 -3.35 -22.59
N SER A 124 -28.68 -2.57 -23.68
CA SER A 124 -28.88 -1.12 -23.62
C SER A 124 -29.60 -0.60 -24.86
N HIS A 125 -30.63 0.22 -24.66
CA HIS A 125 -31.35 0.95 -25.70
C HIS A 125 -31.16 2.47 -25.56
N LYS A 126 -31.23 2.98 -24.33
CA LYS A 126 -31.12 4.40 -23.98
C LYS A 126 -29.73 4.77 -23.48
N THR A 127 -29.10 3.88 -22.71
CA THR A 127 -27.82 4.18 -22.08
C THR A 127 -26.67 4.13 -23.08
N VAL A 128 -25.90 5.21 -23.18
CA VAL A 128 -24.72 5.23 -24.06
C VAL A 128 -23.63 4.32 -23.51
N ILE A 129 -23.15 3.40 -24.33
CA ILE A 129 -22.07 2.46 -24.00
C ILE A 129 -20.80 2.88 -24.72
N GLU A 130 -19.68 2.89 -24.01
CA GLU A 130 -18.37 3.21 -24.55
C GLU A 130 -17.88 2.11 -25.51
N GLU A 131 -17.42 2.50 -26.70
CA GLU A 131 -16.94 1.56 -27.74
C GLU A 131 -15.85 0.61 -27.23
N GLU A 132 -14.95 1.10 -26.39
CA GLU A 132 -13.90 0.29 -25.77
C GLU A 132 -14.46 -0.81 -24.86
N ALA A 133 -15.59 -0.57 -24.19
CA ALA A 133 -16.21 -1.58 -23.34
C ALA A 133 -16.80 -2.73 -24.19
N VAL A 134 -17.39 -2.39 -25.35
CA VAL A 134 -17.89 -3.37 -26.33
C VAL A 134 -16.75 -4.20 -26.89
N LYS A 135 -15.61 -3.58 -27.26
CA LYS A 135 -14.41 -4.29 -27.71
C LYS A 135 -13.87 -5.27 -26.66
N GLN A 136 -13.88 -4.87 -25.39
CA GLN A 136 -13.47 -5.76 -24.29
C GLN A 136 -14.46 -6.93 -24.10
N LEU A 137 -15.76 -6.70 -24.29
CA LEU A 137 -16.78 -7.75 -24.27
C LEU A 137 -16.61 -8.73 -25.45
N GLU A 138 -16.33 -8.22 -26.66
CA GLU A 138 -16.00 -9.03 -27.85
C GLU A 138 -14.72 -9.86 -27.65
N ALA A 139 -13.72 -9.31 -26.97
CA ALA A 139 -12.52 -10.08 -26.63
C ALA A 139 -12.84 -11.18 -25.63
N THR A 140 -13.71 -10.90 -24.66
CA THR A 140 -14.19 -11.88 -23.66
C THR A 140 -14.96 -13.02 -24.32
N SER A 141 -15.82 -12.72 -25.30
CA SER A 141 -16.60 -13.73 -26.01
C SER A 141 -15.75 -14.67 -26.87
N LYS A 142 -14.49 -14.31 -27.16
CA LYS A 142 -13.55 -15.13 -27.93
C LYS A 142 -12.70 -16.06 -27.05
N LEU A 143 -12.85 -16.01 -25.72
CA LEU A 143 -12.13 -16.90 -24.82
C LEU A 143 -12.63 -18.35 -24.98
N PRO A 144 -11.72 -19.35 -24.83
CA PRO A 144 -12.10 -20.76 -24.96
C PRO A 144 -13.28 -21.14 -24.06
N ASN A 145 -14.23 -21.88 -24.65
CA ASN A 145 -15.44 -22.38 -23.99
C ASN A 145 -16.39 -21.33 -23.39
N VAL A 146 -16.21 -20.04 -23.70
CA VAL A 146 -17.24 -19.04 -23.38
C VAL A 146 -18.46 -19.29 -24.27
N MET A 147 -19.64 -19.36 -23.66
CA MET A 147 -20.91 -19.60 -24.35
C MET A 147 -21.81 -18.35 -24.31
N TYR A 148 -21.69 -17.54 -23.26
CA TYR A 148 -22.44 -16.29 -23.10
C TYR A 148 -21.50 -15.18 -22.67
N ALA A 149 -21.61 -14.00 -23.28
CA ALA A 149 -20.92 -12.77 -22.89
C ALA A 149 -21.91 -11.61 -22.96
N ILE A 150 -22.50 -11.25 -21.82
CA ILE A 150 -23.60 -10.28 -21.73
C ILE A 150 -23.10 -9.01 -21.04
N GLY A 151 -23.21 -7.88 -21.72
CA GLY A 151 -22.98 -6.56 -21.16
C GLY A 151 -24.27 -5.95 -20.65
N MET A 152 -24.27 -5.49 -19.41
CA MET A 152 -25.38 -4.79 -18.76
C MET A 152 -25.43 -3.32 -19.20
N PRO A 153 -26.51 -2.57 -18.94
CA PRO A 153 -26.56 -1.15 -19.34
C PRO A 153 -25.49 -0.27 -18.65
N ASP A 154 -24.93 -0.71 -17.52
CA ASP A 154 -23.81 -0.07 -16.82
C ASP A 154 -22.42 -0.49 -17.34
N LEU A 155 -22.35 -1.22 -18.47
CA LEU A 155 -21.11 -1.69 -19.10
C LEU A 155 -20.15 -0.55 -19.38
N HIS A 156 -18.90 -0.66 -18.92
CA HIS A 156 -17.85 0.32 -19.15
C HIS A 156 -16.44 -0.31 -19.17
N PRO A 157 -15.41 0.40 -19.70
CA PRO A 157 -14.07 -0.16 -19.84
C PRO A 157 -13.42 -0.45 -18.48
N GLY A 158 -12.90 -1.67 -18.34
CA GLY A 158 -12.11 -2.07 -17.17
C GLY A 158 -10.62 -2.23 -17.49
N LYS A 159 -9.86 -2.75 -16.51
CA LYS A 159 -8.45 -3.13 -16.73
C LYS A 159 -8.40 -4.46 -17.50
N GLY A 160 -8.42 -4.38 -18.83
CA GLY A 160 -8.27 -5.51 -19.76
C GLY A 160 -9.57 -6.22 -20.13
N PHE A 161 -10.55 -6.25 -19.22
CA PHE A 161 -11.88 -6.83 -19.42
C PHE A 161 -12.94 -5.87 -18.89
N PRO A 162 -14.15 -5.83 -19.45
CA PRO A 162 -15.13 -4.82 -19.09
C PRO A 162 -15.65 -5.02 -17.65
N ILE A 163 -16.31 -3.99 -17.13
CA ILE A 163 -17.08 -4.03 -15.87
C ILE A 163 -18.53 -3.75 -16.25
N GLY A 164 -19.50 -4.36 -15.55
CA GLY A 164 -20.89 -4.37 -15.99
C GLY A 164 -21.18 -5.54 -16.92
N SER A 165 -20.56 -6.70 -16.69
CA SER A 165 -20.68 -7.86 -17.58
C SER A 165 -20.85 -9.18 -16.84
N ALA A 166 -21.62 -10.08 -17.45
CA ALA A 166 -21.79 -11.46 -17.04
C ALA A 166 -21.36 -12.42 -18.16
N THR A 167 -20.44 -13.33 -17.85
CA THR A 167 -19.86 -14.27 -18.83
C THR A 167 -20.00 -15.70 -18.34
N ALA A 168 -20.64 -16.57 -19.12
CA ALA A 168 -20.79 -17.98 -18.78
C ALA A 168 -19.92 -18.86 -19.69
N SER A 169 -19.16 -19.77 -19.09
CA SER A 169 -18.26 -20.68 -19.81
C SER A 169 -18.41 -22.14 -19.37
N HIS A 170 -18.17 -23.05 -20.30
CA HIS A 170 -18.28 -24.49 -20.10
C HIS A 170 -16.92 -25.11 -19.75
N SER A 171 -16.88 -25.95 -18.72
CA SER A 171 -15.69 -26.73 -18.29
C SER A 171 -14.40 -25.95 -17.99
N VAL A 172 -14.40 -24.62 -18.11
CA VAL A 172 -13.28 -23.71 -17.84
C VAL A 172 -13.83 -22.44 -17.22
N PHE A 173 -13.15 -21.88 -16.22
CA PHE A 173 -13.49 -20.57 -15.65
C PHE A 173 -12.24 -19.68 -15.54
N TYR A 174 -12.45 -18.36 -15.49
CA TYR A 174 -11.42 -17.35 -15.67
C TYR A 174 -11.40 -16.36 -14.49
N PRO A 175 -10.43 -16.48 -13.56
CA PRO A 175 -10.35 -15.59 -12.39
C PRO A 175 -10.33 -14.09 -12.71
N HIS A 176 -9.72 -13.70 -13.82
CA HIS A 176 -9.65 -12.29 -14.23
C HIS A 176 -11.00 -11.72 -14.71
N LEU A 177 -11.96 -12.58 -15.05
CA LEU A 177 -13.36 -12.19 -15.35
C LEU A 177 -14.18 -11.98 -14.07
N VAL A 178 -13.67 -12.34 -12.88
CA VAL A 178 -14.23 -11.93 -11.58
C VAL A 178 -13.62 -10.58 -11.15
N GLY A 179 -12.32 -10.42 -11.36
CA GLY A 179 -11.58 -9.20 -11.02
C GLY A 179 -10.89 -9.27 -9.65
N SER A 180 -10.23 -8.19 -9.27
CA SER A 180 -9.36 -8.13 -8.08
C SER A 180 -10.11 -7.91 -6.76
N ASP A 181 -11.43 -7.71 -6.82
CA ASP A 181 -12.24 -7.45 -5.64
C ASP A 181 -13.36 -8.49 -5.56
N ILE A 182 -12.93 -9.74 -5.35
CA ILE A 182 -13.81 -10.90 -5.17
C ILE A 182 -14.77 -10.60 -4.02
N GLY A 183 -16.05 -10.91 -4.18
CA GLY A 183 -17.04 -10.68 -3.13
C GLY A 183 -17.50 -9.23 -3.01
N CYS A 184 -17.01 -8.30 -3.85
CA CYS A 184 -17.56 -6.94 -3.91
C CYS A 184 -19.07 -7.01 -4.10
N GLY A 185 -19.78 -6.25 -3.27
CA GLY A 185 -21.20 -6.45 -3.05
C GLY A 185 -21.84 -5.29 -2.32
N MET A 186 -23.14 -5.42 -2.08
CA MET A 186 -23.97 -4.40 -1.45
C MET A 186 -24.86 -5.03 -0.39
N THR A 187 -24.84 -4.48 0.81
CA THR A 187 -25.72 -4.86 1.93
C THR A 187 -26.64 -3.70 2.24
N LEU A 188 -27.95 -3.93 2.23
CA LEU A 188 -28.95 -2.93 2.61
C LEU A 188 -29.52 -3.29 3.98
N THR A 189 -29.35 -2.39 4.94
CA THR A 189 -29.73 -2.59 6.33
C THR A 189 -30.79 -1.58 6.75
N LYS A 190 -31.93 -2.06 7.26
CA LYS A 190 -32.95 -1.21 7.85
C LYS A 190 -32.47 -0.69 9.21
N THR A 191 -32.60 0.61 9.44
CA THR A 191 -32.22 1.25 10.71
C THR A 191 -33.45 1.58 11.55
N SER A 192 -33.25 1.81 12.85
CA SER A 192 -34.28 2.38 13.75
C SER A 192 -34.40 3.91 13.65
N ILE A 193 -33.56 4.57 12.84
CA ILE A 193 -33.58 6.02 12.68
C ILE A 193 -34.79 6.41 11.84
N ARG A 194 -35.62 7.31 12.36
CA ARG A 194 -36.83 7.78 11.68
C ARG A 194 -36.55 8.92 10.71
N LYS A 195 -37.30 8.97 9.59
CA LYS A 195 -37.24 10.04 8.57
C LYS A 195 -37.47 11.43 9.17
N LYS A 196 -38.36 11.57 10.16
CA LYS A 196 -38.58 12.82 10.93
C LYS A 196 -37.31 13.42 11.56
N ASN A 197 -36.28 12.59 11.79
CA ASN A 197 -35.01 12.99 12.39
C ASN A 197 -33.99 13.49 11.35
N VAL A 198 -34.28 13.42 10.05
CA VAL A 198 -33.45 13.99 8.98
C VAL A 198 -33.63 15.51 8.98
N ARG A 199 -32.92 16.18 9.88
CA ARG A 199 -32.88 17.65 10.01
C ARG A 199 -31.43 18.10 9.88
N PRO A 200 -31.15 19.32 9.36
CA PRO A 200 -29.77 19.80 9.19
C PRO A 200 -28.89 19.63 10.44
N VAL A 201 -29.42 19.99 11.62
CA VAL A 201 -28.72 19.84 12.91
C VAL A 201 -28.33 18.38 13.21
N ASN A 202 -29.23 17.43 12.92
CA ASN A 202 -28.95 16.01 13.15
C ASN A 202 -27.95 15.46 12.13
N ILE A 203 -28.05 15.89 10.87
CA ILE A 203 -27.10 15.52 9.81
C ILE A 203 -25.70 16.01 10.18
N ASP A 204 -25.54 17.27 10.57
CA ASP A 204 -24.24 17.82 10.97
C ASP A 204 -23.67 17.10 12.21
N ARG A 205 -24.53 16.76 13.18
CA ARG A 205 -24.16 15.93 14.34
C ARG A 205 -23.70 14.53 13.92
N TRP A 206 -24.44 13.85 13.04
CA TRP A 206 -24.06 12.53 12.53
C TRP A 206 -22.76 12.57 11.76
N VAL A 207 -22.58 13.57 10.90
CA VAL A 207 -21.33 13.80 10.16
C VAL A 207 -20.16 13.96 11.11
N SER A 208 -20.31 14.73 12.20
CA SER A 208 -19.25 14.93 13.20
C SER A 208 -18.87 13.69 14.01
N ARG A 209 -19.67 12.62 13.95
CA ARG A 209 -19.42 11.34 14.65
C ARG A 209 -18.88 10.25 13.72
N LEU A 210 -19.15 10.36 12.43
CA LEU A 210 -18.72 9.39 11.42
C LEU A 210 -17.25 9.61 11.06
N HIS A 211 -16.38 9.23 11.99
CA HIS A 211 -14.93 9.26 11.84
C HIS A 211 -14.31 7.94 12.36
N GLY A 212 -13.13 7.58 11.86
CA GLY A 212 -12.37 6.41 12.32
C GLY A 212 -12.81 5.05 11.75
N LEU A 213 -13.73 5.01 10.77
CA LEU A 213 -14.23 3.75 10.18
C LEU A 213 -13.21 3.04 9.27
N GLU A 214 -12.10 3.70 8.93
CA GLU A 214 -11.00 3.12 8.12
C GLU A 214 -9.88 2.50 8.96
N GLY A 215 -9.94 2.62 10.29
CA GLY A 215 -9.01 1.95 11.23
C GLY A 215 -9.34 0.47 11.45
N PRO A 216 -8.39 -0.32 11.98
CA PRO A 216 -8.62 -1.72 12.32
C PRO A 216 -9.79 -1.83 13.31
N TRP A 217 -10.65 -2.81 13.10
CA TRP A 217 -11.74 -3.10 14.02
C TRP A 217 -11.19 -3.80 15.28
N ASP A 218 -11.52 -3.27 16.46
CA ASP A 218 -11.04 -3.73 17.77
C ASP A 218 -11.87 -4.89 18.35
N GLY A 219 -13.00 -5.22 17.72
CA GLY A 219 -13.86 -6.32 18.12
C GLY A 219 -14.76 -6.04 19.33
N GLU A 220 -14.83 -4.79 19.83
CA GLU A 220 -15.59 -4.43 21.05
C GLU A 220 -16.92 -3.71 20.78
N GLU A 221 -17.61 -4.01 19.67
CA GLU A 221 -19.00 -3.58 19.48
C GLU A 221 -19.97 -4.69 19.90
N LYS A 222 -20.41 -4.60 21.15
CA LYS A 222 -21.60 -5.24 21.77
C LYS A 222 -22.16 -6.48 21.02
N GLY A 223 -21.49 -7.63 21.14
CA GLY A 223 -22.13 -8.94 21.00
C GLY A 223 -21.60 -9.87 19.90
N MET A 224 -20.65 -9.46 19.06
CA MET A 224 -19.90 -10.41 18.23
C MET A 224 -18.74 -11.01 19.03
N THR A 225 -18.92 -12.21 19.58
CA THR A 225 -17.81 -12.99 20.15
C THR A 225 -16.93 -13.52 19.02
N GLY A 226 -15.61 -13.47 19.18
CA GLY A 226 -14.63 -13.85 18.14
C GLY A 226 -14.67 -15.30 17.65
N GLU A 227 -15.63 -16.12 18.10
CA GLU A 227 -15.87 -17.47 17.65
C GLU A 227 -16.63 -17.55 16.30
N ASN A 228 -17.29 -16.47 15.87
CA ASN A 228 -18.04 -16.40 14.60
C ASN A 228 -17.31 -15.65 13.46
N ILE A 229 -16.07 -15.20 13.68
CA ILE A 229 -15.33 -14.39 12.71
C ILE A 229 -14.42 -15.31 11.90
N MET A 230 -14.66 -15.42 10.59
CA MET A 230 -13.69 -16.01 9.66
C MET A 230 -12.42 -15.15 9.66
N GLN A 231 -11.42 -15.54 10.44
CA GLN A 231 -10.13 -14.86 10.53
C GLN A 231 -9.17 -15.39 9.46
N SER A 232 -8.77 -14.52 8.55
CA SER A 232 -7.75 -14.79 7.53
C SER A 232 -6.34 -14.79 8.12
N LYS A 233 -6.17 -14.31 9.37
CA LYS A 233 -4.90 -13.99 10.08
C LYS A 233 -4.01 -12.95 9.40
N GLU A 234 -4.00 -12.90 8.06
CA GLU A 234 -3.17 -12.00 7.25
C GLU A 234 -3.90 -10.68 6.89
N PHE A 235 -5.21 -10.71 6.66
CA PHE A 235 -6.01 -9.57 6.23
C PHE A 235 -6.95 -9.01 7.32
N ASP A 236 -6.87 -9.54 8.54
CA ASP A 236 -7.80 -9.24 9.62
C ASP A 236 -7.79 -7.75 10.02
N ASN A 237 -6.67 -7.05 9.86
CA ASN A 237 -6.59 -5.60 10.12
C ASN A 237 -7.41 -4.74 9.14
N GLN A 238 -7.93 -5.32 8.05
CA GLN A 238 -8.75 -4.64 7.04
C GLN A 238 -10.24 -4.96 7.17
N ILE A 239 -10.64 -5.90 8.04
CA ILE A 239 -12.06 -6.21 8.25
C ILE A 239 -12.77 -5.00 8.89
N GLY A 240 -14.01 -4.77 8.51
CA GLY A 240 -14.81 -3.63 8.94
C GLY A 240 -14.42 -2.30 8.29
N THR A 241 -13.66 -2.31 7.18
CA THR A 241 -13.24 -1.07 6.46
C THR A 241 -13.90 -0.94 5.09
N ILE A 242 -14.25 0.28 4.69
CA ILE A 242 -14.97 0.54 3.43
C ILE A 242 -14.00 0.48 2.26
N GLY A 243 -12.91 1.26 2.33
CA GLY A 243 -11.88 1.28 1.32
C GLY A 243 -12.01 2.33 0.22
N GLY A 244 -11.19 2.17 -0.82
CA GLY A 244 -11.11 3.10 -1.95
C GLY A 244 -11.97 2.69 -3.16
N GLY A 245 -11.96 3.54 -4.19
CA GLY A 245 -12.69 3.29 -5.44
C GLY A 245 -14.18 3.63 -5.34
N ASN A 246 -15.06 2.77 -5.86
CA ASN A 246 -16.51 2.97 -5.85
C ASN A 246 -17.17 2.52 -4.52
N HIS A 247 -16.39 2.13 -3.52
CA HIS A 247 -16.92 1.72 -2.21
C HIS A 247 -17.44 2.91 -1.43
N PHE A 248 -18.49 2.67 -0.63
CA PHE A 248 -19.12 3.65 0.23
C PHE A 248 -19.99 2.96 1.29
N ALA A 249 -20.31 3.70 2.35
CA ALA A 249 -21.45 3.42 3.22
C ALA A 249 -22.39 4.64 3.15
N GLU A 250 -23.63 4.43 2.74
CA GLU A 250 -24.56 5.52 2.46
C GLU A 250 -25.86 5.36 3.23
N LEU A 251 -26.19 6.36 4.05
CA LEU A 251 -27.47 6.45 4.76
C LEU A 251 -28.49 7.11 3.84
N GLN A 252 -29.62 6.44 3.61
CA GLN A 252 -30.63 6.79 2.63
C GLN A 252 -32.02 6.84 3.26
N GLU A 253 -32.89 7.71 2.73
CA GLU A 253 -34.33 7.72 3.02
C GLU A 253 -35.12 7.12 1.86
N ILE A 254 -36.31 6.59 2.14
CA ILE A 254 -37.25 6.22 1.07
C ILE A 254 -37.85 7.51 0.48
N GLU A 255 -37.58 7.76 -0.79
CA GLU A 255 -38.15 8.88 -1.54
C GLU A 255 -39.56 8.53 -2.01
N SER A 256 -39.71 7.36 -2.64
CA SER A 256 -41.00 6.89 -3.15
C SER A 256 -41.06 5.37 -3.19
N VAL A 257 -42.21 4.80 -2.86
CA VAL A 257 -42.51 3.38 -3.05
C VAL A 257 -43.36 3.21 -4.30
N VAL A 258 -42.93 2.29 -5.17
CA VAL A 258 -43.56 2.00 -6.47
C VAL A 258 -44.40 0.74 -6.36
N ASP A 259 -43.87 -0.32 -5.76
CA ASP A 259 -44.59 -1.56 -5.43
C ASP A 259 -44.75 -1.70 -3.92
N ARG A 260 -45.91 -1.27 -3.42
CA ARG A 260 -46.24 -1.25 -1.99
C ARG A 260 -46.33 -2.65 -1.40
N GLU A 261 -46.88 -3.62 -2.14
CA GLU A 261 -47.08 -4.98 -1.65
C GLU A 261 -45.74 -5.67 -1.42
N THR A 262 -44.83 -5.59 -2.40
CA THR A 262 -43.48 -6.16 -2.26
C THR A 262 -42.68 -5.43 -1.20
N PHE A 263 -42.78 -4.10 -1.12
CA PHE A 263 -42.10 -3.29 -0.10
C PHE A 263 -42.47 -3.72 1.33
N GLU A 264 -43.76 -3.88 1.61
CA GLU A 264 -44.25 -4.32 2.93
C GLU A 264 -43.87 -5.78 3.22
N ARG A 265 -43.91 -6.67 2.20
CA ARG A 265 -43.48 -8.07 2.33
C ARG A 265 -41.99 -8.21 2.68
N LEU A 266 -41.15 -7.27 2.24
CA LEU A 266 -39.73 -7.21 2.63
C LEU A 266 -39.51 -6.65 4.04
N GLY A 267 -40.57 -6.33 4.78
CA GLY A 267 -40.47 -5.75 6.13
C GLY A 267 -39.93 -4.32 6.13
N MET A 268 -40.01 -3.62 4.99
CA MET A 268 -39.57 -2.24 4.86
C MET A 268 -40.60 -1.26 5.46
N ASP A 269 -40.14 -0.05 5.77
CA ASP A 269 -40.93 1.01 6.41
C ASP A 269 -40.45 2.35 5.83
N GLU A 270 -41.36 3.10 5.20
CA GLU A 270 -41.07 4.39 4.56
C GLU A 270 -40.59 5.45 5.56
N GLU A 271 -40.93 5.29 6.85
CA GLU A 271 -40.56 6.21 7.91
C GLU A 271 -39.18 5.89 8.51
N CYS A 272 -38.48 4.85 8.04
CA CYS A 272 -37.14 4.47 8.49
C CYS A 272 -36.07 4.89 7.47
N LEU A 273 -34.85 5.11 7.97
CA LEU A 273 -33.66 5.23 7.14
C LEU A 273 -33.03 3.86 6.91
N TYR A 274 -32.27 3.76 5.81
CA TYR A 274 -31.59 2.56 5.35
C TYR A 274 -30.12 2.83 5.15
N LEU A 275 -29.26 1.91 5.58
CA LEU A 275 -27.82 1.97 5.34
C LEU A 275 -27.45 1.02 4.21
N LEU A 276 -26.88 1.55 3.14
CA LEU A 276 -26.33 0.79 2.02
C LEU A 276 -24.80 0.74 2.14
N ALA A 277 -24.26 -0.43 2.50
CA ALA A 277 -22.82 -0.67 2.56
C ALA A 277 -22.34 -1.34 1.27
N HIS A 278 -21.48 -0.67 0.51
CA HIS A 278 -20.83 -1.18 -0.70
C HIS A 278 -19.33 -1.37 -0.44
N SER A 279 -18.91 -2.63 -0.30
CA SER A 279 -17.50 -3.01 -0.15
C SER A 279 -17.28 -4.47 -0.55
N GLY A 280 -16.02 -4.88 -0.61
CA GLY A 280 -15.58 -6.22 -1.03
C GLY A 280 -14.57 -6.84 -0.08
N SER A 281 -13.77 -7.77 -0.59
CA SER A 281 -12.77 -8.55 0.18
C SER A 281 -11.45 -7.79 0.41
N ARG A 282 -11.41 -6.50 0.09
CA ARG A 282 -10.24 -5.63 0.28
C ARG A 282 -9.02 -6.24 -0.42
N SER A 283 -7.89 -6.40 0.27
CA SER A 283 -6.66 -6.95 -0.33
C SER A 283 -6.69 -8.47 -0.53
N LEU A 284 -7.62 -9.20 0.09
CA LEU A 284 -7.72 -10.66 0.00
C LEU A 284 -8.08 -11.10 -1.42
N GLY A 285 -9.12 -10.52 -2.03
CA GLY A 285 -9.50 -10.83 -3.41
C GLY A 285 -8.39 -10.51 -4.42
N TYR A 286 -7.62 -9.44 -4.16
CA TYR A 286 -6.47 -9.09 -4.98
C TYR A 286 -5.38 -10.15 -4.86
N ALA A 287 -5.06 -10.59 -3.64
CA ALA A 287 -4.04 -11.62 -3.40
C ALA A 287 -4.39 -12.95 -4.12
N ILE A 288 -5.66 -13.36 -4.09
CA ILE A 288 -6.13 -14.58 -4.78
C ILE A 288 -5.98 -14.43 -6.30
N LEU A 289 -6.37 -13.28 -6.87
CA LEU A 289 -6.19 -13.04 -8.30
C LEU A 289 -4.71 -12.95 -8.69
N ASP A 290 -3.88 -12.31 -7.87
CA ASP A 290 -2.44 -12.15 -8.10
C ASP A 290 -1.72 -13.50 -8.03
N GLU A 291 -2.08 -14.37 -7.09
CA GLU A 291 -1.57 -15.75 -7.01
C GLU A 291 -1.88 -16.52 -8.30
N HIS A 292 -3.13 -16.49 -8.76
CA HIS A 292 -3.53 -17.16 -10.01
C HIS A 292 -2.79 -16.59 -11.22
N THR A 293 -2.81 -15.27 -11.38
CA THR A 293 -2.25 -14.60 -12.57
C THR A 293 -0.73 -14.66 -12.61
N SER A 294 -0.05 -14.68 -11.47
CA SER A 294 1.40 -14.87 -11.39
C SER A 294 1.83 -16.28 -11.79
N LYS A 295 1.04 -17.30 -11.44
CA LYS A 295 1.36 -18.70 -11.73
C LYS A 295 0.92 -19.14 -13.13
N TYR A 296 -0.24 -18.68 -13.60
CA TYR A 296 -0.90 -19.20 -14.81
C TYR A 296 -1.18 -18.13 -15.87
N GLY A 297 -0.90 -16.85 -15.59
CA GLY A 297 -1.26 -15.74 -16.48
C GLY A 297 -2.78 -15.55 -16.58
N GLN A 298 -3.27 -15.25 -17.78
CA GLN A 298 -4.70 -15.13 -18.07
C GLN A 298 -5.34 -16.45 -18.53
N LYS A 299 -4.67 -17.60 -18.32
CA LYS A 299 -5.25 -18.90 -18.67
C LYS A 299 -6.44 -19.21 -17.75
N GLY A 300 -7.48 -19.78 -18.34
CA GLY A 300 -8.61 -20.33 -17.60
C GLY A 300 -8.23 -21.60 -16.85
N ILE A 301 -8.97 -21.90 -15.79
CA ILE A 301 -8.83 -23.10 -14.97
C ILE A 301 -9.86 -24.12 -15.44
N ARG A 302 -9.40 -25.34 -15.75
CA ARG A 302 -10.27 -26.45 -16.16
C ARG A 302 -11.03 -26.99 -14.96
N SER A 303 -12.34 -27.15 -15.11
CA SER A 303 -13.21 -27.71 -14.06
C SER A 303 -12.75 -29.10 -13.62
N GLY A 304 -12.80 -29.36 -12.32
CA GLY A 304 -12.44 -30.65 -11.73
C GLY A 304 -10.95 -30.83 -11.44
N SER A 305 -10.08 -29.92 -11.91
CA SER A 305 -8.66 -29.96 -11.57
C SER A 305 -8.42 -29.62 -10.09
N GLU A 306 -7.21 -29.91 -9.59
CA GLU A 306 -6.83 -29.50 -8.22
C GLU A 306 -6.80 -27.98 -8.08
N GLU A 307 -6.32 -27.28 -9.11
CA GLU A 307 -6.34 -25.82 -9.20
C GLU A 307 -7.75 -25.24 -9.16
N ALA A 308 -8.72 -25.94 -9.78
CA ALA A 308 -10.12 -25.52 -9.73
C ALA A 308 -10.66 -25.54 -8.31
N ARG A 309 -10.35 -26.61 -7.56
CA ARG A 309 -10.78 -26.76 -6.16
C ARG A 309 -10.12 -25.70 -5.27
N ASP A 310 -8.80 -25.53 -5.39
CA ASP A 310 -8.06 -24.53 -4.62
C ASP A 310 -8.54 -23.09 -4.87
N TYR A 311 -8.72 -22.70 -6.14
CA TYR A 311 -9.20 -21.36 -6.46
C TYR A 311 -10.63 -21.13 -5.96
N LEU A 312 -11.56 -22.08 -6.18
CA LEU A 312 -12.95 -21.92 -5.78
C LEU A 312 -13.09 -21.86 -4.26
N GLU A 313 -12.32 -22.65 -3.51
CA GLU A 313 -12.30 -22.58 -2.04
C GLU A 313 -11.83 -21.21 -1.54
N LYS A 314 -10.73 -20.67 -2.10
CA LYS A 314 -10.24 -19.32 -1.78
C LYS A 314 -11.21 -18.23 -2.21
N HIS A 315 -11.83 -18.38 -3.39
CA HIS A 315 -12.83 -17.47 -3.91
C HIS A 315 -14.04 -17.39 -2.99
N ASP A 316 -14.62 -18.54 -2.62
CA ASP A 316 -15.80 -18.62 -1.76
C ASP A 316 -15.49 -18.06 -0.36
N TYR A 317 -14.30 -18.37 0.17
CA TYR A 317 -13.79 -17.76 1.39
C TYR A 317 -13.72 -16.22 1.30
N ALA A 318 -13.22 -15.67 0.19
CA ALA A 318 -13.16 -14.22 0.00
C ALA A 318 -14.56 -13.59 -0.15
N VAL A 319 -15.52 -14.30 -0.76
CA VAL A 319 -16.91 -13.87 -0.83
C VAL A 319 -17.52 -13.79 0.58
N ASP A 320 -17.32 -14.81 1.41
CA ASP A 320 -17.84 -14.83 2.79
C ASP A 320 -17.15 -13.79 3.68
N TRP A 321 -15.84 -13.61 3.52
CA TRP A 321 -15.10 -12.53 4.18
C TRP A 321 -15.65 -11.15 3.79
N ALA A 322 -15.97 -10.93 2.51
CA ALA A 322 -16.52 -9.66 2.03
C ALA A 322 -17.92 -9.36 2.59
N LYS A 323 -18.77 -10.39 2.75
CA LYS A 323 -20.08 -10.25 3.43
C LYS A 323 -19.90 -9.83 4.89
N MET A 324 -19.03 -10.53 5.62
CA MET A 324 -18.70 -10.20 7.00
C MET A 324 -18.15 -8.76 7.11
N ASN A 325 -17.31 -8.34 6.17
CA ASN A 325 -16.80 -6.98 6.12
C ASN A 325 -17.92 -5.93 6.01
N ARG A 326 -18.90 -6.14 5.13
CA ARG A 326 -20.05 -5.22 4.97
C ARG A 326 -20.97 -5.22 6.20
N GLU A 327 -21.15 -6.36 6.84
CA GLU A 327 -21.88 -6.45 8.10
C GLU A 327 -21.20 -5.60 9.16
N ILE A 328 -19.90 -5.80 9.41
CA ILE A 328 -19.13 -5.02 10.39
C ILE A 328 -19.10 -3.52 10.04
N ILE A 329 -18.96 -3.14 8.76
CA ILE A 329 -19.08 -1.73 8.34
C ILE A 329 -20.43 -1.16 8.76
N SER A 330 -21.51 -1.91 8.54
CA SER A 330 -22.85 -1.49 8.91
C SER A 330 -22.99 -1.30 10.42
N LEU A 331 -22.43 -2.23 11.20
CA LEU A 331 -22.40 -2.15 12.66
C LEU A 331 -21.66 -0.90 13.13
N ARG A 332 -20.40 -0.70 12.68
CA ARG A 332 -19.57 0.45 13.07
C ARG A 332 -20.20 1.78 12.69
N PHE A 333 -20.76 1.86 11.49
CA PHE A 333 -21.42 3.07 11.01
C PHE A 333 -22.62 3.42 11.89
N LEU A 334 -23.50 2.45 12.19
CA LEU A 334 -24.67 2.68 13.02
C LEU A 334 -24.31 2.97 14.49
N SER A 335 -23.27 2.32 15.02
CA SER A 335 -22.73 2.59 16.36
C SER A 335 -22.23 4.03 16.48
N ALA A 336 -21.49 4.52 15.48
CA ALA A 336 -21.01 5.91 15.43
C ALA A 336 -22.17 6.92 15.47
N LEU A 337 -23.31 6.62 14.83
CA LEU A 337 -24.48 7.51 14.86
C LEU A 337 -25.10 7.63 16.26
N GLN A 338 -25.03 6.60 17.10
CA GLN A 338 -25.62 6.58 18.46
C GLN A 338 -24.83 7.45 19.45
N GLY A 339 -23.50 7.45 19.38
CA GLY A 339 -22.59 8.16 20.31
C GLY A 339 -22.38 7.43 21.65
N SER A 340 -21.27 7.71 22.34
CA SER A 340 -21.03 7.27 23.72
C SER A 340 -21.92 8.07 24.68
N GLY A 341 -22.69 7.38 25.51
CA GLY A 341 -23.71 7.98 26.39
C GLY A 341 -23.14 8.75 27.58
N GLU A 342 -22.45 9.87 27.35
CA GLU A 342 -21.93 10.78 28.39
C GLU A 342 -22.56 12.17 28.35
N SER A 343 -23.83 12.28 27.97
CA SER A 343 -24.59 13.54 28.10
C SER A 343 -25.87 13.26 28.85
N GLY A 344 -25.89 13.62 30.14
CA GLY A 344 -27.02 13.45 31.06
C GLY A 344 -28.22 14.36 30.75
N LEU A 345 -28.86 14.15 29.60
CA LEU A 345 -30.18 14.69 29.29
C LEU A 345 -31.13 13.50 29.10
N GLU A 346 -32.01 13.29 30.07
CA GLU A 346 -32.89 12.12 30.22
C GLU A 346 -34.08 12.04 29.25
N GLU A 347 -34.17 12.86 28.19
CA GLU A 347 -35.43 12.98 27.41
C GLU A 347 -35.45 12.46 25.96
N GLU A 348 -34.39 11.88 25.38
CA GLU A 348 -34.48 11.30 24.02
C GLU A 348 -33.93 9.87 23.92
N ARG A 349 -34.72 8.90 24.38
CA ARG A 349 -34.57 7.46 24.07
C ARG A 349 -35.33 7.06 22.80
N ASP A 350 -35.24 7.84 21.72
CA ASP A 350 -36.00 7.57 20.48
C ASP A 350 -35.29 6.59 19.52
N VAL A 351 -34.19 5.96 19.95
CA VAL A 351 -33.51 4.87 19.21
C VAL A 351 -33.68 3.56 20.00
N PHE A 352 -34.81 2.90 19.82
CA PHE A 352 -35.07 1.56 20.36
C PHE A 352 -34.44 0.50 19.45
N ILE A 353 -33.57 -0.35 20.03
CA ILE A 353 -33.01 -1.55 19.41
C ILE A 353 -33.50 -2.76 20.23
N PRO A 354 -34.25 -3.72 19.64
CA PRO A 354 -34.70 -4.90 20.35
C PRO A 354 -33.50 -5.75 20.79
N ARG A 355 -33.44 -6.14 22.07
CA ARG A 355 -32.47 -7.13 22.57
C ARG A 355 -33.13 -8.50 22.56
N GLY A 356 -32.81 -9.35 21.57
CA GLY A 356 -33.28 -10.72 21.48
C GLY A 356 -32.22 -11.66 20.89
N PRO A 357 -32.31 -12.99 21.11
CA PRO A 357 -31.27 -13.95 20.75
C PRO A 357 -31.37 -14.34 19.27
N LEU A 358 -30.98 -13.38 18.42
CA LEU A 358 -30.47 -13.44 17.03
C LEU A 358 -30.46 -12.00 16.48
N ASP A 359 -29.93 -11.04 17.25
CA ASP A 359 -29.81 -9.65 16.81
C ASP A 359 -28.78 -8.91 17.70
N PRO A 360 -27.49 -8.88 17.34
CA PRO A 360 -26.50 -8.20 18.17
C PRO A 360 -26.69 -6.68 18.21
N LEU A 361 -27.40 -6.05 17.25
CA LEU A 361 -27.42 -4.58 17.12
C LEU A 361 -28.72 -3.94 16.59
N GLY A 362 -29.84 -4.64 16.45
CA GLY A 362 -31.11 -4.05 15.97
C GLY A 362 -31.14 -3.76 14.48
N ALA A 363 -30.22 -4.36 13.73
CA ALA A 363 -29.96 -4.10 12.32
C ALA A 363 -30.59 -5.22 11.48
N ASN A 364 -31.77 -4.96 10.93
CA ASN A 364 -32.46 -5.93 10.08
C ASN A 364 -31.89 -5.83 8.64
N ILE A 365 -30.91 -6.68 8.32
CA ILE A 365 -30.36 -6.79 6.96
C ILE A 365 -31.49 -7.22 6.02
N ILE A 366 -31.84 -6.36 5.06
CA ILE A 366 -32.89 -6.62 4.08
C ILE A 366 -32.36 -7.51 2.95
N LEU A 367 -31.15 -7.24 2.48
CA LEU A 367 -30.48 -8.01 1.44
C LEU A 367 -28.97 -7.85 1.49
N ASP A 368 -28.27 -8.85 0.96
CA ASP A 368 -26.84 -8.81 0.64
C ASP A 368 -26.64 -9.44 -0.75
N ILE A 369 -26.05 -8.68 -1.68
CA ILE A 369 -25.79 -9.11 -3.05
C ILE A 369 -24.30 -9.02 -3.36
N VAL A 370 -23.79 -9.96 -4.14
CA VAL A 370 -22.39 -10.00 -4.60
C VAL A 370 -22.35 -9.83 -6.11
N HIS A 371 -21.63 -8.83 -6.59
CA HIS A 371 -21.56 -8.48 -8.02
C HIS A 371 -20.20 -8.78 -8.68
N ASN A 372 -19.22 -9.23 -7.89
CA ASN A 372 -17.96 -9.80 -8.36
C ASN A 372 -17.79 -11.23 -7.82
N SER A 373 -18.13 -12.23 -8.63
CA SER A 373 -17.99 -13.65 -8.26
C SER A 373 -17.97 -14.57 -9.48
N VAL A 374 -17.50 -15.80 -9.30
CA VAL A 374 -17.81 -16.92 -10.20
C VAL A 374 -18.69 -17.94 -9.48
N VAL A 375 -19.77 -18.39 -10.11
CA VAL A 375 -20.68 -19.41 -9.57
C VAL A 375 -21.00 -20.46 -10.63
N LYS A 376 -21.28 -21.69 -10.21
CA LYS A 376 -21.88 -22.68 -11.11
C LYS A 376 -23.37 -22.38 -11.25
N LYS A 377 -23.86 -22.34 -12.49
CA LYS A 377 -25.26 -22.06 -12.80
C LYS A 377 -25.72 -22.93 -13.97
N ASP A 378 -26.91 -23.51 -13.83
CA ASP A 378 -27.55 -24.28 -14.89
C ASP A 378 -28.25 -23.34 -15.88
N PHE A 379 -27.90 -23.48 -17.16
CA PHE A 379 -28.53 -22.77 -18.28
C PHE A 379 -29.41 -23.74 -19.07
N ILE A 380 -30.57 -23.28 -19.51
CA ILE A 380 -31.51 -24.07 -20.32
C ILE A 380 -31.04 -24.04 -21.78
N ARG A 381 -30.79 -25.20 -22.39
CA ARG A 381 -30.45 -25.31 -23.81
C ARG A 381 -31.71 -25.23 -24.69
N ASP A 382 -31.51 -25.04 -25.99
CA ASP A 382 -32.60 -25.01 -26.98
C ASP A 382 -33.45 -26.29 -27.00
N ASP A 383 -32.88 -27.43 -26.58
CA ASP A 383 -33.55 -28.72 -26.46
C ASP A 383 -34.26 -28.91 -25.10
N GLY A 384 -34.25 -27.89 -24.23
CA GLY A 384 -34.84 -27.92 -22.89
C GLY A 384 -33.96 -28.60 -21.82
N THR A 385 -32.77 -29.10 -22.16
CA THR A 385 -31.86 -29.71 -21.18
C THR A 385 -31.09 -28.66 -20.39
N LEU A 386 -30.70 -28.99 -19.16
CA LEU A 386 -29.87 -28.12 -18.32
C LEU A 386 -28.39 -28.35 -18.60
N GLN A 387 -27.64 -27.25 -18.77
CA GLN A 387 -26.19 -27.26 -18.91
C GLN A 387 -25.53 -26.47 -17.77
N PRO A 388 -24.72 -27.12 -16.93
CA PRO A 388 -23.97 -26.44 -15.89
C PRO A 388 -22.83 -25.61 -16.50
N LEU A 389 -22.84 -24.30 -16.27
CA LEU A 389 -21.83 -23.36 -16.70
C LEU A 389 -21.21 -22.62 -15.50
N TYR A 390 -19.99 -22.12 -15.67
CA TYR A 390 -19.38 -21.18 -14.73
C TYR A 390 -19.74 -19.75 -15.14
N LEU A 391 -20.64 -19.15 -14.38
CA LEU A 391 -21.10 -17.78 -14.54
C LEU A 391 -20.19 -16.82 -13.77
N HIS A 392 -19.44 -16.01 -14.51
CA HIS A 392 -18.59 -14.94 -14.00
C HIS A 392 -19.40 -13.65 -14.00
N ARG A 393 -19.37 -12.95 -12.89
CA ARG A 393 -19.94 -11.61 -12.74
C ARG A 393 -18.83 -10.66 -12.36
N LYS A 394 -18.76 -9.53 -13.06
CA LYS A 394 -17.84 -8.42 -12.74
C LYS A 394 -18.57 -7.11 -12.90
N GLY A 395 -18.95 -6.53 -11.77
CA GLY A 395 -19.90 -5.44 -11.70
C GLY A 395 -21.27 -5.83 -12.24
N ALA A 396 -21.72 -7.07 -12.01
CA ALA A 396 -23.06 -7.51 -12.41
C ALA A 396 -23.76 -8.18 -11.23
N ALA A 397 -24.94 -7.69 -10.85
CA ALA A 397 -25.69 -8.22 -9.72
C ALA A 397 -26.44 -9.50 -10.12
N PRO A 398 -26.63 -10.48 -9.22
CA PRO A 398 -27.42 -11.67 -9.50
C PRO A 398 -28.92 -11.33 -9.67
N SER A 399 -29.57 -11.93 -10.66
CA SER A 399 -31.02 -11.77 -10.90
C SER A 399 -31.88 -12.88 -10.25
N ASP A 400 -31.24 -13.84 -9.59
CA ASP A 400 -31.82 -15.12 -9.19
C ASP A 400 -31.76 -15.39 -7.68
N VAL A 401 -31.39 -14.39 -6.88
CA VAL A 401 -31.21 -14.51 -5.42
C VAL A 401 -32.15 -13.60 -4.62
N GLY A 402 -33.19 -13.06 -5.26
CA GLY A 402 -34.16 -12.15 -4.65
C GLY A 402 -34.00 -10.70 -5.10
N PRO A 403 -34.53 -9.72 -4.33
CA PRO A 403 -34.42 -8.30 -4.65
C PRO A 403 -32.96 -7.81 -4.73
N VAL A 404 -32.75 -6.76 -5.52
CA VAL A 404 -31.44 -6.18 -5.79
C VAL A 404 -31.51 -4.68 -5.54
N VAL A 405 -30.48 -4.12 -4.92
CA VAL A 405 -30.29 -2.66 -4.85
C VAL A 405 -29.29 -2.24 -5.93
N ILE A 406 -29.67 -1.27 -6.76
CA ILE A 406 -28.84 -0.72 -7.83
C ILE A 406 -28.58 0.76 -7.51
N PRO A 407 -27.40 1.09 -6.94
CA PRO A 407 -27.06 2.46 -6.58
C PRO A 407 -26.68 3.32 -7.78
N GLY A 408 -27.04 4.61 -7.67
CA GLY A 408 -26.50 5.65 -8.53
C GLY A 408 -25.07 6.07 -8.16
N SER A 409 -24.73 7.31 -8.48
CA SER A 409 -23.53 7.99 -7.97
C SER A 409 -23.83 8.77 -6.68
N ARG A 410 -22.80 9.36 -6.05
CA ARG A 410 -22.96 10.17 -4.84
C ARG A 410 -23.87 11.37 -5.10
N GLY A 411 -25.11 11.37 -4.60
CA GLY A 411 -26.09 12.42 -4.94
C GLY A 411 -26.99 12.10 -6.13
N ALA A 412 -27.08 10.84 -6.52
CA ALA A 412 -28.15 10.29 -7.36
C ALA A 412 -29.00 9.30 -6.54
N PHE A 413 -30.15 8.90 -7.06
CA PHE A 413 -31.01 7.91 -6.40
C PHE A 413 -30.40 6.50 -6.47
N SER A 414 -30.75 5.66 -5.49
CA SER A 414 -30.60 4.20 -5.58
C SER A 414 -31.97 3.55 -5.79
N TYR A 415 -32.00 2.42 -6.47
CA TYR A 415 -33.25 1.72 -6.79
C TYR A 415 -33.25 0.34 -6.16
N LEU A 416 -34.28 0.03 -5.39
CA LEU A 416 -34.57 -1.33 -4.96
C LEU A 416 -35.48 -1.95 -6.01
N VAL A 417 -35.05 -3.08 -6.57
CA VAL A 417 -35.70 -3.71 -7.73
C VAL A 417 -35.95 -5.19 -7.48
N LEU A 418 -37.03 -5.71 -8.06
CA LEU A 418 -37.32 -7.13 -8.08
C LEU A 418 -36.97 -7.68 -9.47
N PRO A 419 -36.02 -8.62 -9.58
CA PRO A 419 -35.73 -9.28 -10.85
C PRO A 419 -36.93 -10.07 -11.39
N SER A 420 -37.01 -10.21 -12.71
CA SER A 420 -38.00 -11.07 -13.36
C SER A 420 -37.91 -12.50 -12.83
N THR A 421 -39.07 -13.15 -12.69
CA THR A 421 -39.19 -14.52 -12.19
C THR A 421 -39.15 -15.57 -13.30
N THR A 422 -39.21 -15.17 -14.57
CA THR A 422 -39.20 -16.09 -15.70
C THR A 422 -37.77 -16.54 -16.02
N ASP A 423 -37.58 -17.84 -16.25
CA ASP A 423 -36.26 -18.37 -16.61
C ASP A 423 -35.77 -17.83 -17.95
N VAL A 424 -36.67 -17.52 -18.88
CA VAL A 424 -36.35 -16.93 -20.17
C VAL A 424 -35.71 -15.55 -19.99
N SER A 425 -36.32 -14.64 -19.21
CA SER A 425 -35.76 -13.30 -18.97
C SER A 425 -34.47 -13.35 -18.16
N ARG A 426 -34.38 -14.25 -17.16
CA ARG A 426 -33.15 -14.44 -16.40
C ARG A 426 -32.02 -14.96 -17.28
N GLN A 427 -32.25 -15.98 -18.10
CA GLN A 427 -31.22 -16.50 -18.98
C GLN A 427 -30.85 -15.51 -20.10
N PHE A 428 -31.79 -14.70 -20.57
CA PHE A 428 -31.54 -13.63 -21.55
C PHE A 428 -30.43 -12.67 -21.09
N SER A 429 -30.34 -12.43 -19.78
CA SER A 429 -29.34 -11.60 -19.12
C SER A 429 -28.21 -12.39 -18.43
N ALA A 430 -28.05 -13.68 -18.74
CA ALA A 430 -27.12 -14.60 -18.07
C ALA A 430 -27.25 -14.53 -16.53
N TYR A 431 -28.49 -14.57 -16.05
CA TYR A 431 -28.90 -14.51 -14.66
C TYR A 431 -28.32 -13.31 -13.90
N SER A 432 -28.18 -12.16 -14.58
CA SER A 432 -27.45 -11.01 -14.03
C SER A 432 -28.10 -9.68 -14.42
N LEU A 433 -27.89 -8.64 -13.60
CA LEU A 433 -28.40 -7.28 -13.75
C LEU A 433 -27.24 -6.27 -13.63
N ALA A 434 -27.51 -5.00 -13.95
CA ALA A 434 -26.60 -3.91 -13.62
C ALA A 434 -26.37 -3.85 -12.10
N HIS A 435 -25.15 -3.49 -11.69
CA HIS A 435 -24.80 -3.34 -10.27
C HIS A 435 -24.81 -1.88 -9.80
N GLY A 436 -24.88 -0.92 -10.72
CA GLY A 436 -24.92 0.50 -10.40
C GLY A 436 -24.91 1.39 -11.65
N ALA A 437 -24.47 2.64 -11.51
CA ALA A 437 -24.50 3.63 -12.59
C ALA A 437 -23.43 3.47 -13.70
N GLY A 438 -22.37 2.68 -13.48
CA GLY A 438 -21.26 2.53 -14.44
C GLY A 438 -20.46 3.82 -14.69
N ARG A 439 -19.16 3.72 -14.96
CA ARG A 439 -18.33 4.92 -15.15
C ARG A 439 -18.33 5.40 -16.60
N LYS A 440 -18.66 6.68 -16.80
CA LYS A 440 -18.50 7.40 -18.07
C LYS A 440 -17.05 7.88 -18.28
N TRP A 441 -16.37 8.26 -17.20
CA TRP A 441 -15.00 8.78 -17.25
C TRP A 441 -14.01 7.90 -16.47
N ALA A 442 -12.85 7.65 -17.10
CA ALA A 442 -11.70 7.10 -16.40
C ALA A 442 -11.28 8.01 -15.24
N ARG A 443 -10.81 7.42 -14.13
CA ARG A 443 -10.47 8.14 -12.88
C ARG A 443 -9.53 9.34 -13.10
N GLY A 444 -8.46 9.17 -13.88
CA GLY A 444 -7.54 10.27 -14.20
C GLY A 444 -8.17 11.41 -15.01
N LYS A 445 -9.13 11.10 -15.89
CA LYS A 445 -9.88 12.13 -16.64
C LYS A 445 -10.84 12.89 -15.72
N ALA A 446 -11.53 12.17 -14.83
CA ALA A 446 -12.42 12.80 -13.84
C ALA A 446 -11.66 13.76 -12.91
N GLN A 447 -10.48 13.34 -12.41
CA GLN A 447 -9.60 14.18 -11.60
C GLN A 447 -9.14 15.45 -12.32
N ASN A 448 -8.65 15.32 -13.55
CA ASN A 448 -8.14 16.47 -14.31
C ASN A 448 -9.24 17.46 -14.69
N THR A 449 -10.44 16.95 -15.02
CA THR A 449 -11.59 17.80 -15.36
C THR A 449 -12.09 18.54 -14.12
N GLY A 450 -12.18 17.87 -12.98
CA GLY A 450 -12.60 18.48 -11.70
C GLY A 450 -11.65 19.57 -11.20
N ARG A 451 -10.33 19.38 -11.37
CA ARG A 451 -9.31 20.40 -11.01
C ARG A 451 -9.28 21.60 -11.96
N GLY A 452 -9.72 21.45 -13.21
CA GLY A 452 -9.74 22.55 -14.19
C GLY A 452 -10.71 23.69 -13.85
N HIS A 453 -11.74 23.42 -13.04
CA HIS A 453 -12.76 24.39 -12.61
C HIS A 453 -12.45 25.10 -11.27
N GLU A 454 -11.24 24.92 -10.71
CA GLU A 454 -10.81 25.26 -9.33
C GLU A 454 -10.85 26.74 -8.87
N LYS A 455 -11.34 27.71 -9.64
CA LYS A 455 -11.45 29.09 -9.11
C LYS A 455 -12.68 29.35 -8.25
N THR A 456 -13.64 28.43 -8.20
CA THR A 456 -14.84 28.54 -7.37
C THR A 456 -15.39 27.15 -7.06
N ALA A 457 -15.53 26.83 -5.77
CA ALA A 457 -16.35 25.75 -5.21
C ALA A 457 -15.71 24.38 -4.86
N THR A 458 -14.68 24.35 -3.99
CA THR A 458 -14.44 23.17 -3.13
C THR A 458 -15.59 22.94 -2.12
N SER A 459 -16.36 23.98 -1.78
CA SER A 459 -17.54 23.88 -0.91
C SER A 459 -18.72 23.10 -1.52
N ASN A 460 -18.76 22.93 -2.86
CA ASN A 460 -19.85 22.22 -3.55
C ASN A 460 -19.60 20.71 -3.71
N LEU A 461 -18.47 20.18 -3.26
CA LEU A 461 -18.14 18.75 -3.45
C LEU A 461 -18.49 17.87 -2.25
N THR A 462 -18.69 18.46 -1.06
CA THR A 462 -19.09 17.75 0.16
C THR A 462 -20.59 17.86 0.45
N THR A 463 -21.33 18.63 -0.35
CA THR A 463 -22.79 18.71 -0.32
C THR A 463 -23.33 18.48 -1.74
N THR A 464 -24.27 17.55 -1.91
CA THR A 464 -24.83 17.20 -3.23
C THR A 464 -26.02 18.08 -3.62
N SER A 465 -26.55 17.91 -4.83
CA SER A 465 -27.80 18.55 -5.29
C SER A 465 -29.01 18.23 -4.42
N PHE A 466 -29.03 17.09 -3.73
CA PHE A 466 -30.07 16.74 -2.77
C PHE A 466 -29.89 17.37 -1.38
N GLY A 467 -28.81 18.16 -1.18
CA GLY A 467 -28.43 18.66 0.13
C GLY A 467 -27.77 17.60 1.03
N SER A 468 -27.51 16.41 0.50
CA SER A 468 -26.86 15.31 1.23
C SER A 468 -25.38 15.60 1.47
N LYS A 469 -24.81 15.06 2.55
CA LYS A 469 -23.41 15.30 2.95
C LYS A 469 -22.50 14.15 2.52
N VAL A 470 -21.34 14.49 1.98
CA VAL A 470 -20.31 13.50 1.59
C VAL A 470 -19.10 13.63 2.51
N ILE A 471 -18.81 12.56 3.24
CA ILE A 471 -17.65 12.44 4.12
C ILE A 471 -16.54 11.72 3.35
N CYS A 472 -15.54 12.49 2.95
CA CYS A 472 -14.33 11.97 2.32
C CYS A 472 -13.18 12.95 2.52
N GLU A 473 -12.11 12.49 3.17
CA GLU A 473 -10.91 13.31 3.40
C GLU A 473 -9.91 13.22 2.24
N ASP A 474 -10.06 12.22 1.36
CA ASP A 474 -9.29 12.13 0.12
C ASP A 474 -9.94 12.99 -0.98
N VAL A 475 -9.40 14.21 -1.12
CA VAL A 475 -9.80 15.16 -2.16
C VAL A 475 -9.69 14.56 -3.57
N ASN A 476 -8.70 13.69 -3.83
CA ASN A 476 -8.57 13.05 -5.13
C ASN A 476 -9.73 12.10 -5.40
N LEU A 477 -10.11 11.32 -4.40
CA LEU A 477 -11.24 10.40 -4.48
C LEU A 477 -12.56 11.16 -4.67
N LEU A 478 -12.74 12.32 -4.03
CA LEU A 478 -13.90 13.19 -4.27
C LEU A 478 -14.03 13.57 -5.76
N PHE A 479 -12.93 13.97 -6.41
CA PHE A 479 -12.96 14.27 -7.85
C PHE A 479 -13.10 13.03 -8.73
N GLU A 480 -12.44 11.91 -8.39
CA GLU A 480 -12.58 10.65 -9.13
C GLU A 480 -14.03 10.16 -9.15
N GLU A 481 -14.76 10.40 -8.07
CA GLU A 481 -16.07 9.82 -7.79
C GLU A 481 -17.20 10.86 -7.89
N GLN A 482 -16.95 12.00 -8.55
CA GLN A 482 -17.97 13.02 -8.79
C GLN A 482 -19.15 12.47 -9.64
N PRO A 483 -20.37 12.99 -9.46
CA PRO A 483 -21.56 12.49 -10.16
C PRO A 483 -21.40 12.39 -11.68
N ASP A 484 -20.85 13.44 -12.30
CA ASP A 484 -20.64 13.53 -13.75
C ASP A 484 -19.71 12.46 -14.33
N ALA A 485 -18.93 11.79 -13.48
CA ALA A 485 -18.06 10.69 -13.89
C ALA A 485 -18.83 9.38 -14.13
N TYR A 486 -20.11 9.32 -13.78
CA TYR A 486 -21.00 8.17 -13.90
C TYR A 486 -22.06 8.39 -14.97
N LYS A 487 -22.71 7.31 -15.43
CA LYS A 487 -23.90 7.41 -16.29
C LYS A 487 -25.11 7.77 -15.44
N GLU A 488 -26.18 8.21 -16.08
CA GLU A 488 -27.42 8.50 -15.38
C GLU A 488 -28.07 7.19 -14.93
N ILE A 489 -28.30 7.05 -13.63
CA ILE A 489 -28.87 5.82 -13.06
C ILE A 489 -30.27 5.54 -13.61
N THR A 490 -31.04 6.59 -13.91
CA THR A 490 -32.38 6.47 -14.49
C THR A 490 -32.38 5.79 -15.85
N SER A 491 -31.39 6.08 -16.72
CA SER A 491 -31.34 5.44 -18.04
C SER A 491 -31.05 3.94 -17.95
N ILE A 492 -30.26 3.53 -16.95
CA ILE A 492 -29.94 2.12 -16.69
C ILE A 492 -31.16 1.37 -16.17
N ILE A 493 -31.89 1.97 -15.23
CA ILE A 493 -33.13 1.38 -14.71
C ILE A 493 -34.18 1.29 -15.81
N ASP A 494 -34.32 2.33 -16.63
CA ASP A 494 -35.22 2.33 -17.78
C ASP A 494 -34.91 1.20 -18.77
N ASP A 495 -33.63 1.00 -19.13
CA ASP A 495 -33.21 -0.09 -20.02
C ASP A 495 -33.58 -1.46 -19.44
N LEU A 496 -33.37 -1.68 -18.13
CA LEU A 496 -33.70 -2.95 -17.48
C LEU A 496 -35.22 -3.18 -17.37
N VAL A 497 -36.02 -2.14 -17.17
CA VAL A 497 -37.49 -2.22 -17.13
C VAL A 497 -38.05 -2.47 -18.54
N GLU A 498 -37.55 -1.76 -19.56
CA GLU A 498 -37.97 -1.92 -20.95
C GLU A 498 -37.66 -3.31 -21.51
N LEU A 499 -36.56 -3.92 -21.05
CA LEU A 499 -36.19 -5.31 -21.34
C LEU A 499 -36.91 -6.35 -20.47
N GLU A 500 -37.86 -5.94 -19.63
CA GLU A 500 -38.62 -6.80 -18.71
C GLU A 500 -37.73 -7.66 -17.79
N LEU A 501 -36.55 -7.13 -17.43
CA LEU A 501 -35.60 -7.81 -16.55
C LEU A 501 -35.86 -7.51 -15.08
N ILE A 502 -36.47 -6.36 -14.78
CA ILE A 502 -36.77 -5.92 -13.42
C ILE A 502 -38.14 -5.24 -13.33
N SER A 503 -38.66 -5.15 -12.11
CA SER A 503 -39.66 -4.18 -11.68
C SER A 503 -39.11 -3.36 -10.50
N VAL A 504 -39.47 -2.08 -10.41
CA VAL A 504 -38.98 -1.20 -9.34
C VAL A 504 -39.87 -1.34 -8.11
N ILE A 505 -39.27 -1.59 -6.95
CA ILE A 505 -39.97 -1.66 -5.67
C ILE A 505 -40.00 -0.28 -5.01
N ALA A 506 -38.84 0.35 -4.86
CA ALA A 506 -38.70 1.64 -4.19
C ALA A 506 -37.49 2.43 -4.70
N ILE A 507 -37.55 3.75 -4.53
CA ILE A 507 -36.48 4.69 -4.84
C ILE A 507 -35.95 5.26 -3.52
N LEU A 508 -34.64 5.20 -3.35
CA LEU A 508 -33.93 5.64 -2.16
C LEU A 508 -33.08 6.87 -2.48
N LYS A 509 -33.12 7.84 -1.58
CA LYS A 509 -32.40 9.11 -1.72
C LYS A 509 -31.29 9.22 -0.68
N PRO A 510 -30.05 9.57 -1.07
CA PRO A 510 -28.93 9.65 -0.13
C PRO A 510 -29.04 10.85 0.80
N ILE A 511 -28.68 10.65 2.07
CA ILE A 511 -28.60 11.68 3.12
C ILE A 511 -27.16 11.91 3.56
N ILE A 512 -26.41 10.84 3.81
CA ILE A 512 -24.96 10.90 4.13
C ILE A 512 -24.25 9.80 3.36
N THR A 513 -23.22 10.15 2.59
CA THR A 513 -22.33 9.21 1.92
C THR A 513 -20.95 9.25 2.57
N TYR A 514 -20.52 8.17 3.20
CA TYR A 514 -19.15 8.01 3.68
C TYR A 514 -18.35 7.16 2.68
N LYS A 515 -17.17 7.62 2.28
CA LYS A 515 -16.26 6.83 1.42
C LYS A 515 -15.00 6.40 2.13
N SER A 516 -14.14 7.35 2.47
CA SER A 516 -12.82 7.05 3.04
C SER A 516 -12.26 8.27 3.76
N GLU A 517 -11.68 8.03 4.93
CA GLU A 517 -10.81 8.97 5.63
C GLU A 517 -9.35 8.73 5.25
N LYS A 518 -8.56 9.81 5.31
CA LYS A 518 -7.17 9.77 4.93
C LYS A 518 -6.46 8.87 5.93
N LYS A 519 -5.95 7.72 5.47
CA LYS A 519 -5.09 6.86 6.29
C LYS A 519 -4.05 7.72 6.99
N VAL A 520 -4.10 7.79 8.32
CA VAL A 520 -2.99 8.28 9.13
C VAL A 520 -1.84 7.30 8.88
N GLY A 521 -0.98 7.64 7.92
CA GLY A 521 0.34 7.05 7.72
C GLY A 521 0.42 5.53 7.62
N ILE A 522 -0.38 4.87 6.78
CA ILE A 522 -0.02 3.57 6.20
C ILE A 522 -0.17 3.69 4.68
N ASP A 523 0.93 4.06 4.04
CA ASP A 523 1.06 4.48 2.65
C ASP A 523 1.12 3.25 1.71
N LEU A 524 0.00 2.53 1.55
CA LEU A 524 -0.18 1.52 0.50
C LEU A 524 -0.77 2.20 -0.74
N CYS A 525 0.06 2.55 -1.73
CA CYS A 525 -0.42 3.06 -3.02
C CYS A 525 0.08 2.18 -4.20
N PRO A 526 -0.80 1.77 -5.14
CA PRO A 526 -0.57 0.66 -6.05
C PRO A 526 -0.09 1.14 -7.42
N TRP A 527 1.23 1.25 -7.63
CA TRP A 527 1.80 1.47 -8.96
C TRP A 527 3.14 0.73 -9.12
N ARG A 528 3.09 -0.49 -9.68
CA ARG A 528 4.13 -1.03 -10.59
C ARG A 528 3.68 -2.35 -11.23
N LYS A 529 3.82 -2.43 -12.56
CA LYS A 529 3.75 -3.68 -13.35
C LYS A 529 4.90 -4.61 -12.90
N PRO A 530 4.72 -5.94 -12.80
CA PRO A 530 5.83 -6.83 -12.50
C PRO A 530 6.72 -6.93 -13.73
N TYR A 531 7.98 -6.53 -13.56
CA TYR A 531 9.04 -6.86 -14.50
C TYR A 531 9.36 -8.34 -14.29
N ARG A 532 9.07 -9.16 -15.31
CA ARG A 532 9.49 -10.56 -15.38
C ARG A 532 11.02 -10.62 -15.20
N ASN A 533 11.49 -11.43 -14.27
CA ASN A 533 12.71 -12.20 -14.50
C ASN A 533 12.72 -13.47 -13.66
N ASN A 534 12.71 -14.58 -14.40
CA ASN A 534 13.01 -15.92 -13.93
C ASN A 534 14.44 -15.96 -13.38
N PHE A 535 14.59 -16.24 -12.09
CA PHE A 535 15.76 -16.99 -11.63
C PHE A 535 15.32 -17.87 -10.46
N SER A 536 15.10 -19.13 -10.80
CA SER A 536 14.97 -20.26 -9.89
C SER A 536 16.10 -20.27 -8.87
N LEU A 537 15.76 -20.34 -7.58
CA LEU A 537 16.58 -21.07 -6.59
C LEU A 537 15.71 -21.48 -5.39
N ARG A 538 15.23 -22.72 -5.50
CA ARG A 538 15.09 -23.65 -4.37
C ARG A 538 16.29 -23.48 -3.44
N ILE A 539 16.08 -23.04 -2.20
CA ILE A 539 16.75 -23.44 -0.95
C ILE A 539 16.08 -22.61 0.16
N ALA A 540 15.82 -23.25 1.31
CA ALA A 540 15.13 -22.73 2.51
C ALA A 540 13.61 -22.97 2.61
N ARG A 541 13.14 -24.16 2.20
CA ARG A 541 12.14 -24.88 3.01
C ARG A 541 12.93 -25.68 4.05
N ASN A 542 12.99 -25.21 5.28
CA ASN A 542 13.11 -26.03 6.50
C ASN A 542 13.16 -25.13 7.75
N ASN A 543 12.23 -25.39 8.67
CA ASN A 543 12.27 -25.08 10.11
C ASN A 543 12.54 -23.62 10.52
N CYS A 544 11.47 -22.83 10.61
CA CYS A 544 11.35 -21.82 11.66
C CYS A 544 9.96 -21.88 12.28
N ALA A 545 9.81 -22.72 13.29
CA ALA A 545 8.79 -22.55 14.30
C ALA A 545 9.10 -21.24 15.06
N CYS A 546 8.46 -20.15 14.66
CA CYS A 546 8.40 -18.91 15.43
C CYS A 546 7.00 -18.31 15.30
N SER A 547 6.04 -19.01 15.91
CA SER A 547 4.86 -18.38 16.49
C SER A 547 5.32 -17.46 17.63
N LEU A 548 5.62 -16.21 17.30
CA LEU A 548 5.75 -15.13 18.28
C LEU A 548 4.76 -14.04 17.87
N LYS A 549 3.73 -13.87 18.70
CA LYS A 549 2.82 -12.74 18.70
C LYS A 549 3.62 -11.46 18.45
N HIS A 550 3.46 -10.85 17.29
CA HIS A 550 4.06 -9.55 16.99
C HIS A 550 3.35 -8.51 17.84
N ARG A 551 3.92 -8.16 19.00
CA ARG A 551 3.78 -6.79 19.51
C ARG A 551 4.45 -5.89 18.47
N PRO A 552 3.80 -4.81 18.00
CA PRO A 552 4.50 -3.78 17.23
C PRO A 552 5.70 -3.32 18.06
N SER A 553 6.81 -3.01 17.40
CA SER A 553 8.02 -2.48 18.04
C SER A 553 7.65 -1.39 19.05
N ILE A 554 7.96 -1.65 20.32
CA ILE A 554 7.51 -0.93 21.54
C ILE A 554 8.18 0.47 21.69
N MET A 555 8.67 1.09 20.62
CA MET A 555 9.36 2.39 20.69
C MET A 555 8.75 3.48 19.80
N SER A 556 7.58 3.25 19.19
CA SER A 556 6.91 4.29 18.39
C SER A 556 6.15 5.34 19.21
N GLU A 557 5.96 5.14 20.52
CA GLU A 557 5.19 6.06 21.38
C GLU A 557 6.05 7.07 22.17
N VAL A 558 7.38 6.95 22.17
CA VAL A 558 8.27 7.85 22.94
C VAL A 558 9.27 8.60 22.05
N ALA A 559 9.23 8.41 20.72
CA ALA A 559 10.06 9.22 19.83
C ALA A 559 9.61 10.69 19.91
N ASP A 560 10.52 11.57 20.34
CA ASP A 560 10.42 13.04 20.38
C ASP A 560 10.32 13.63 18.95
N VAL A 561 9.37 13.12 18.17
CA VAL A 561 8.95 13.67 16.89
C VAL A 561 8.26 15.00 17.23
N PRO A 562 8.67 16.12 16.61
CA PRO A 562 8.04 17.41 16.85
C PRO A 562 6.52 17.26 16.69
N THR A 563 5.80 17.49 17.79
CA THR A 563 4.34 17.44 17.83
C THR A 563 3.83 18.26 16.64
N PRO A 564 2.97 17.71 15.76
CA PRO A 564 2.68 18.35 14.49
C PRO A 564 2.07 19.74 14.71
N LEU A 565 2.85 20.78 14.44
CA LEU A 565 2.41 22.17 14.42
C LEU A 565 1.31 22.34 13.34
N LYS A 566 0.12 22.79 13.75
CA LYS A 566 -1.02 23.09 12.86
C LYS A 566 -0.78 24.33 12.00
N GLU A 567 0.06 25.27 12.45
CA GLU A 567 0.36 26.52 11.75
C GLU A 567 1.85 26.66 11.43
N GLU A 568 2.15 27.35 10.33
CA GLU A 568 3.53 27.63 9.90
C GLU A 568 4.14 28.68 10.86
N PRO A 569 5.33 28.43 11.42
CA PRO A 569 5.98 29.39 12.30
C PRO A 569 6.36 30.65 11.52
N GLU A 570 6.33 31.82 12.18
CA GLU A 570 6.48 33.14 11.52
C GLU A 570 7.82 33.34 10.75
N LYS A 571 8.85 32.53 11.00
CA LYS A 571 10.22 32.70 10.44
C LYS A 571 10.94 31.37 10.09
N PRO A 572 10.42 30.53 9.19
CA PRO A 572 11.02 29.22 8.90
C PRO A 572 12.40 29.33 8.21
N TRP A 573 12.63 30.43 7.48
CA TRP A 573 13.90 30.69 6.79
C TRP A 573 15.06 31.05 7.72
N VAL A 574 14.79 31.66 8.89
CA VAL A 574 15.82 31.95 9.89
C VAL A 574 16.33 30.65 10.51
N LEU A 575 15.42 29.70 10.73
CA LEU A 575 15.76 28.38 11.25
C LEU A 575 16.48 27.52 10.22
N LEU A 576 16.19 27.71 8.92
CA LEU A 576 16.98 27.11 7.86
C LEU A 576 18.44 27.56 7.93
N LEU A 577 18.72 28.84 8.19
CA LEU A 577 20.10 29.32 8.31
C LEU A 577 20.82 28.67 9.49
N LEU A 578 20.17 28.58 10.66
CA LEU A 578 20.74 27.96 11.85
C LEU A 578 20.97 26.45 11.68
N VAL A 579 19.99 25.73 11.13
CA VAL A 579 20.11 24.29 10.91
C VAL A 579 21.09 23.97 9.78
N ALA A 580 21.14 24.80 8.74
CA ALA A 580 22.13 24.64 7.67
C ALA A 580 23.55 24.92 8.15
N HIS A 581 23.76 25.96 8.98
CA HIS A 581 25.07 26.24 9.56
C HIS A 581 25.51 25.14 10.54
N SER A 582 24.58 24.44 11.20
CA SER A 582 24.95 23.30 12.08
C SER A 582 25.63 22.14 11.35
N CYS A 583 25.45 22.05 10.03
CA CYS A 583 26.12 21.08 9.16
C CYS A 583 27.29 21.67 8.36
N PHE A 584 27.59 22.96 8.49
CA PHE A 584 28.62 23.59 7.67
C PHE A 584 30.03 23.06 7.97
N GLY A 585 30.37 22.92 9.25
CA GLY A 585 31.65 22.38 9.71
C GLY A 585 31.91 20.94 9.31
N LEU A 586 30.85 20.16 9.05
CA LEU A 586 30.98 18.81 8.50
C LEU A 586 31.69 18.83 7.14
N TYR A 587 31.25 19.68 6.20
CA TYR A 587 31.82 19.71 4.85
C TYR A 587 33.17 20.42 4.83
N PHE A 588 33.32 21.51 5.60
CA PHE A 588 34.60 22.21 5.74
C PHE A 588 35.68 21.30 6.37
N GLY A 589 35.33 20.61 7.45
CA GLY A 589 36.20 19.69 8.18
C GLY A 589 36.57 18.46 7.36
N TYR A 590 35.62 17.88 6.61
CA TYR A 590 35.88 16.72 5.75
C TYR A 590 37.01 16.97 4.76
N ASP A 591 36.99 18.13 4.09
CA ASP A 591 37.97 18.50 3.06
C ASP A 591 39.29 19.07 3.64
N THR A 592 39.38 19.28 4.95
CA THR A 592 40.52 19.95 5.60
C THR A 592 41.84 19.23 5.34
N LEU A 593 41.87 17.90 5.56
CA LEU A 593 43.10 17.13 5.37
C LEU A 593 43.52 17.10 3.89
N SER A 594 42.56 17.02 2.97
CA SER A 594 42.82 17.05 1.52
C SER A 594 43.34 18.40 1.05
N ALA A 595 42.79 19.50 1.58
CA ALA A 595 43.23 20.86 1.26
C ALA A 595 44.65 21.15 1.74
N LEU A 596 45.07 20.52 2.85
CA LEU A 596 46.37 20.68 3.50
C LEU A 596 47.31 19.49 3.26
N GLN A 597 47.01 18.65 2.27
CA GLN A 597 47.71 17.39 2.00
C GLN A 597 49.23 17.57 1.89
N ASP A 598 49.67 18.64 1.23
CA ASP A 598 51.09 18.92 0.98
C ASP A 598 51.85 19.20 2.27
N SER A 599 51.32 20.12 3.08
CA SER A 599 51.92 20.55 4.35
C SER A 599 51.87 19.45 5.41
N LEU A 600 50.84 18.60 5.38
CA LEU A 600 50.76 17.39 6.22
C LEU A 600 51.76 16.32 5.79
N SER A 601 52.26 16.38 4.55
CA SER A 601 53.24 15.43 4.03
C SER A 601 54.69 15.82 4.34
N GLU A 602 54.93 16.94 5.03
CA GLU A 602 56.28 17.35 5.43
C GLU A 602 56.81 16.48 6.59
N PRO A 603 58.10 16.10 6.60
CA PRO A 603 58.68 15.17 7.59
C PRO A 603 58.54 15.59 9.07
N HIS A 604 58.30 16.88 9.34
CA HIS A 604 58.15 17.42 10.70
C HIS A 604 56.71 17.75 11.08
N ALA A 605 55.76 17.62 10.15
CA ALA A 605 54.35 17.92 10.38
C ALA A 605 53.69 16.83 11.27
N VAL A 606 54.03 15.55 11.04
CA VAL A 606 53.45 14.41 11.75
C VAL A 606 54.55 13.41 12.15
N THR A 607 54.63 13.10 13.45
CA THR A 607 55.56 12.15 14.08
C THR A 607 55.05 10.69 14.04
N PHE A 608 55.96 9.74 13.78
CA PHE A 608 55.69 8.29 13.69
C PHE A 608 56.41 7.50 14.79
N ILE A 609 55.84 6.36 15.22
CA ILE A 609 56.54 5.36 16.04
C ILE A 609 56.93 4.21 15.11
N SER A 610 58.13 4.26 14.53
CA SER A 610 58.90 3.18 13.88
C SER A 610 59.65 3.71 12.64
N SER A 611 60.95 3.44 12.62
CA SER A 611 61.90 3.65 11.54
C SER A 611 61.46 3.04 10.20
N LYS A 612 61.24 3.85 9.15
CA LYS A 612 61.62 3.56 7.75
C LYS A 612 61.43 4.78 6.84
N GLU A 613 62.34 4.89 5.87
CA GLU A 613 62.58 6.00 4.94
C GLU A 613 61.40 6.37 4.04
N ASP A 614 61.15 7.68 3.90
CA ASP A 614 60.75 8.51 2.73
C ASP A 614 59.80 8.00 1.62
N ALA A 615 59.15 6.83 1.73
CA ALA A 615 58.22 6.30 0.71
C ALA A 615 56.73 6.39 1.10
N ASP A 616 56.38 6.73 2.34
CA ASP A 616 55.06 6.38 2.92
C ASP A 616 54.07 7.54 3.15
N THR A 617 54.38 8.81 2.86
CA THR A 617 53.49 9.93 3.26
C THR A 617 52.16 9.99 2.51
N LYS A 618 52.12 9.54 1.25
CA LYS A 618 50.87 9.43 0.46
C LYS A 618 49.99 8.26 0.91
N TYR A 619 50.63 7.17 1.32
CA TYR A 619 49.95 6.03 1.94
C TYR A 619 49.32 6.43 3.28
N LEU A 620 50.03 7.21 4.08
CA LEU A 620 49.51 7.77 5.36
C LEU A 620 48.29 8.67 5.14
N PHE A 621 48.29 9.53 4.12
CA PHE A 621 47.11 10.32 3.79
C PHE A 621 45.91 9.42 3.40
N SER A 622 46.15 8.39 2.59
CA SER A 622 45.12 7.39 2.28
C SER A 622 44.54 6.73 3.54
N MET A 623 45.39 6.40 4.52
CA MET A 623 44.97 5.79 5.79
C MET A 623 44.03 6.70 6.60
N THR A 624 44.13 8.03 6.49
CA THR A 624 43.14 8.94 7.10
C THR A 624 41.76 8.88 6.42
N GLN A 625 41.73 8.73 5.09
CA GLN A 625 40.47 8.54 4.34
C GLN A 625 39.84 7.18 4.63
N ILE A 626 40.68 6.16 4.82
CA ILE A 626 40.25 4.83 5.27
C ILE A 626 39.63 4.91 6.67
N ALA A 627 40.26 5.64 7.61
CA ALA A 627 39.71 5.83 8.95
C ALA A 627 38.33 6.52 8.91
N TYR A 628 38.15 7.51 8.03
CA TYR A 628 36.86 8.15 7.79
C TYR A 628 35.82 7.13 7.28
N ALA A 629 36.13 6.42 6.19
CA ALA A 629 35.20 5.48 5.57
C ALA A 629 34.83 4.33 6.52
N LEU A 630 35.79 3.81 7.30
CA LEU A 630 35.56 2.74 8.26
C LEU A 630 34.59 3.14 9.37
N SER A 631 34.67 4.39 9.85
CA SER A 631 33.73 4.91 10.85
C SER A 631 32.28 4.84 10.34
N VAL A 632 32.05 5.27 9.10
CA VAL A 632 30.72 5.21 8.48
C VAL A 632 30.27 3.76 8.26
N LEU A 633 31.16 2.88 7.82
CA LEU A 633 30.85 1.45 7.63
C LEU A 633 30.44 0.75 8.94
N CYS A 634 31.10 1.09 10.04
CA CYS A 634 30.76 0.54 11.35
C CYS A 634 29.43 1.06 11.88
N LEU A 635 29.15 2.35 11.68
CA LEU A 635 28.06 3.02 12.37
C LEU A 635 26.75 3.03 11.59
N VAL A 636 26.76 2.94 10.25
CA VAL A 636 25.58 3.10 9.39
C VAL A 636 24.41 2.15 9.74
N PHE A 637 24.70 0.96 10.29
CA PHE A 637 23.68 -0.02 10.70
C PHE A 637 23.05 0.26 12.07
N PHE A 638 23.65 1.11 12.90
CA PHE A 638 23.21 1.36 14.26
C PHE A 638 22.42 2.65 14.42
N GLY A 639 22.61 3.64 13.56
CA GLY A 639 22.05 4.96 13.83
C GLY A 639 20.58 5.16 13.52
N GLY A 640 19.89 4.19 12.90
CA GLY A 640 18.43 4.12 13.01
C GLY A 640 18.02 3.91 14.47
N ALA A 641 18.61 2.91 15.13
CA ALA A 641 18.38 2.64 16.56
C ALA A 641 18.85 3.78 17.47
N LEU A 642 19.98 4.43 17.16
CA LEU A 642 20.43 5.61 17.92
C LEU A 642 19.48 6.80 17.72
N TYR A 643 18.96 6.99 16.51
CA TYR A 643 17.98 8.03 16.22
C TYR A 643 16.68 7.79 17.01
N ASP A 644 16.18 6.56 17.04
CA ASP A 644 14.98 6.19 17.80
C ASP A 644 15.18 6.38 19.31
N PHE A 645 16.38 6.09 19.82
CA PHE A 645 16.71 6.21 21.25
C PHE A 645 16.89 7.67 21.71
N PHE A 646 17.63 8.48 20.94
CA PHE A 646 17.98 9.85 21.35
C PHE A 646 17.01 10.91 20.83
N GLY A 647 16.28 10.64 19.74
CA GLY A 647 15.46 11.62 19.04
C GLY A 647 16.28 12.66 18.27
N ALA A 648 15.64 13.37 17.34
CA ALA A 648 16.31 14.25 16.37
C ALA A 648 17.10 15.40 17.01
N ARG A 649 16.56 16.06 18.04
CA ARG A 649 17.20 17.22 18.70
C ARG A 649 18.50 16.84 19.40
N ARG A 650 18.48 15.76 20.18
CA ARG A 650 19.66 15.30 20.94
C ARG A 650 20.71 14.74 19.98
N MET A 651 20.27 14.01 18.96
CA MET A 651 21.16 13.53 17.89
C MET A 651 21.89 14.68 17.19
N LEU A 652 21.21 15.80 16.91
CA LEU A 652 21.85 16.97 16.26
C LEU A 652 23.01 17.53 17.11
N VAL A 653 22.77 17.73 18.41
CA VAL A 653 23.79 18.25 19.34
C VAL A 653 24.92 17.23 19.54
N MET A 654 24.59 15.95 19.70
CA MET A 654 25.56 14.89 19.91
C MET A 654 26.49 14.71 18.69
N THR A 655 25.92 14.64 17.49
CA THR A 655 26.70 14.44 16.25
C THR A 655 27.62 15.62 15.95
N THR A 656 27.15 16.87 16.15
CA THR A 656 27.99 18.07 15.98
C THR A 656 29.06 18.21 17.06
N PHE A 657 28.78 17.76 18.30
CA PHE A 657 29.78 17.68 19.36
C PHE A 657 30.89 16.66 19.04
N ILE A 658 30.51 15.45 18.62
CA ILE A 658 31.45 14.39 18.23
C ILE A 658 32.33 14.86 17.07
N ASN A 659 31.72 15.48 16.06
CA ASN A 659 32.41 16.05 14.91
C ASN A 659 33.45 17.12 15.35
N THR A 660 33.03 18.07 16.18
CA THR A 660 33.92 19.11 16.72
C THR A 660 35.07 18.52 17.54
N THR A 661 34.80 17.49 18.34
CA THR A 661 35.81 16.79 19.14
C THR A 661 36.83 16.07 18.27
N GLY A 662 36.40 15.42 17.18
CA GLY A 662 37.30 14.80 16.20
C GLY A 662 38.26 15.82 15.58
N MET A 663 37.76 16.98 15.15
CA MET A 663 38.61 18.05 14.60
C MET A 663 39.51 18.71 15.64
N PHE A 664 39.06 18.80 16.89
CA PHE A 664 39.91 19.23 17.99
C PHE A 664 41.12 18.29 18.17
N ILE A 665 40.88 16.97 18.16
CA ILE A 665 41.97 15.97 18.27
C ILE A 665 42.96 16.13 17.11
N ILE A 666 42.46 16.26 15.87
CA ILE A 666 43.29 16.46 14.68
C ILE A 666 44.15 17.73 14.81
N ALA A 667 43.57 18.85 15.26
CA ALA A 667 44.28 20.12 15.38
C ALA A 667 45.36 20.14 16.49
N ASN A 668 45.25 19.27 17.49
CA ASN A 668 46.14 19.27 18.67
C ASN A 668 47.14 18.11 18.70
N THR A 669 47.17 17.25 17.68
CA THR A 669 48.08 16.12 17.64
C THR A 669 49.14 16.28 16.56
N GLN A 670 50.35 15.77 16.85
CA GLN A 670 51.37 15.49 15.84
C GLN A 670 51.56 13.99 15.66
N ASN A 671 50.89 13.14 16.45
CA ASN A 671 50.98 11.69 16.29
C ASN A 671 49.97 11.22 15.24
N PHE A 672 50.46 10.51 14.22
CA PHE A 672 49.65 10.04 13.10
C PHE A 672 48.45 9.17 13.53
N TYR A 673 48.66 8.23 14.46
CA TYR A 673 47.60 7.33 14.91
C TYR A 673 46.49 8.07 15.68
N VAL A 674 46.89 9.06 16.48
CA VAL A 674 45.94 9.94 17.17
C VAL A 674 45.18 10.80 16.16
N MET A 675 45.82 11.25 15.09
CA MET A 675 45.15 11.98 14.00
C MET A 675 44.12 11.08 13.29
N MET A 676 44.45 9.82 13.01
CA MET A 676 43.48 8.86 12.46
C MET A 676 42.31 8.60 13.41
N ALA A 677 42.56 8.49 14.71
CA ALA A 677 41.49 8.33 15.70
C ALA A 677 40.58 9.58 15.75
N GLY A 678 41.17 10.78 15.64
CA GLY A 678 40.44 12.03 15.49
C GLY A 678 39.57 12.05 14.22
N GLN A 679 40.10 11.56 13.10
CA GLN A 679 39.36 11.46 11.83
C GLN A 679 38.23 10.44 11.88
N PHE A 680 38.45 9.29 12.52
CA PHE A 680 37.40 8.29 12.77
C PHE A 680 36.28 8.88 13.63
N LEU A 681 36.63 9.60 14.69
CA LEU A 681 35.66 10.26 15.57
C LEU A 681 34.91 11.36 14.84
N PHE A 682 35.60 12.19 14.04
CA PHE A 682 34.97 13.20 13.19
C PHE A 682 33.91 12.56 12.29
N ALA A 683 34.29 11.50 11.58
CA ALA A 683 33.42 10.73 10.68
C ALA A 683 32.21 10.11 11.40
N ALA A 684 32.36 9.69 12.66
CA ALA A 684 31.27 9.14 13.46
C ALA A 684 30.16 10.18 13.67
N GLY A 685 30.54 11.43 13.90
CA GLY A 685 29.60 12.54 13.97
C GLY A 685 28.93 12.84 12.62
N CYS A 686 29.62 12.60 11.50
CA CYS A 686 29.11 12.88 10.15
C CYS A 686 27.97 11.96 9.72
N CYS A 687 27.99 10.69 10.15
CA CYS A 687 27.18 9.60 9.58
C CYS A 687 25.67 9.90 9.52
N TYR A 688 25.14 10.59 10.53
CA TYR A 688 23.70 10.83 10.69
C TYR A 688 23.29 12.29 10.67
N LEU A 689 24.26 13.20 10.71
CA LEU A 689 24.00 14.63 10.87
C LEU A 689 23.13 15.19 9.74
N TYR A 690 23.43 14.84 8.48
CA TYR A 690 22.63 15.28 7.33
C TYR A 690 21.18 14.76 7.38
N PHE A 691 21.00 13.51 7.77
CA PHE A 691 19.67 12.89 7.91
C PHE A 691 18.85 13.55 9.03
N VAL A 692 19.47 13.79 10.19
CA VAL A 692 18.85 14.47 11.33
C VAL A 692 18.36 15.86 10.93
N VAL A 693 19.17 16.62 10.19
CA VAL A 693 18.80 17.96 9.72
C VAL A 693 17.63 17.95 8.73
N ILE A 694 17.61 17.02 7.76
CA ILE A 694 16.48 16.90 6.84
C ILE A 694 15.19 16.59 7.62
N THR A 695 15.26 15.69 8.60
CA THR A 695 14.09 15.32 9.41
C THR A 695 13.56 16.50 10.22
N LEU A 696 14.45 17.27 10.85
CA LEU A 696 14.08 18.49 11.56
C LEU A 696 13.43 19.50 10.60
N MET A 697 14.02 19.75 9.43
CA MET A 697 13.46 20.66 8.41
C MET A 697 12.04 20.27 7.98
N GLY A 698 11.72 18.98 7.91
CA GLY A 698 10.39 18.48 7.58
C GLY A 698 9.29 18.90 8.57
N GLY A 699 9.67 19.22 9.81
CA GLY A 699 8.78 19.79 10.82
C GLY A 699 8.45 21.27 10.57
N TRP A 700 9.42 22.03 10.04
CA TRP A 700 9.38 23.49 9.93
C TRP A 700 8.81 24.02 8.61
N PHE A 701 8.98 23.31 7.50
CA PHE A 701 8.47 23.70 6.18
C PHE A 701 7.12 23.01 5.91
N ARG A 702 6.01 23.72 6.15
CA ARG A 702 4.61 23.24 5.97
C ARG A 702 3.77 24.23 5.15
N GLY A 703 2.49 23.91 4.93
CA GLY A 703 1.52 24.78 4.24
C GLY A 703 1.42 24.57 2.71
N PRO A 704 0.74 25.49 1.99
CA PRO A 704 0.58 25.43 0.54
C PRO A 704 1.94 25.33 -0.16
N ARG A 705 2.03 24.46 -1.17
CA ARG A 705 3.29 24.19 -1.91
C ARG A 705 4.44 23.66 -1.03
N LYS A 706 4.15 22.92 0.06
CA LYS A 706 5.15 22.26 0.93
C LYS A 706 6.30 21.62 0.16
N ASN A 707 6.00 20.84 -0.88
CA ASN A 707 7.03 20.14 -1.67
C ASN A 707 8.00 21.11 -2.37
N LEU A 708 7.49 22.24 -2.89
CA LEU A 708 8.32 23.26 -3.51
C LEU A 708 9.21 23.97 -2.47
N LYS A 709 8.63 24.37 -1.34
CA LYS A 709 9.37 25.02 -0.23
C LYS A 709 10.46 24.09 0.32
N MET A 710 10.14 22.82 0.55
CA MET A 710 11.08 21.81 1.02
C MET A 710 12.22 21.56 0.03
N ASN A 711 11.92 21.48 -1.28
CA ASN A 711 12.94 21.33 -2.32
C ASN A 711 13.89 22.55 -2.38
N ILE A 712 13.35 23.76 -2.28
CA ILE A 712 14.16 24.99 -2.22
C ILE A 712 15.03 24.98 -0.96
N ALA A 713 14.49 24.57 0.19
CA ALA A 713 15.23 24.52 1.44
C ALA A 713 16.37 23.48 1.40
N ILE A 714 16.11 22.28 0.87
CA ILE A 714 17.14 21.23 0.69
C ILE A 714 18.21 21.69 -0.32
N GLY A 715 17.82 22.30 -1.43
CA GLY A 715 18.76 22.84 -2.41
C GLY A 715 19.65 23.95 -1.83
N SER A 716 19.05 24.85 -1.03
CA SER A 716 19.77 25.92 -0.34
C SER A 716 20.74 25.37 0.71
N LEU A 717 20.31 24.36 1.46
CA LEU A 717 21.16 23.60 2.39
C LEU A 717 22.37 23.02 1.63
N HIS A 718 22.15 22.29 0.53
CA HIS A 718 23.24 21.67 -0.22
C HIS A 718 24.24 22.70 -0.76
N CYS A 719 23.76 23.83 -1.29
CA CYS A 719 24.60 24.93 -1.73
C CYS A 719 25.47 25.47 -0.57
N TRP A 720 24.86 25.72 0.59
CA TRP A 720 25.57 26.19 1.79
C TRP A 720 26.65 25.23 2.26
N LEU A 721 26.39 23.92 2.23
CA LEU A 721 27.37 22.89 2.59
C LEU A 721 28.56 22.86 1.62
N ARG A 722 28.32 23.03 0.32
CA ARG A 722 29.39 23.09 -0.70
C ARG A 722 30.24 24.36 -0.62
N ILE A 723 29.69 25.46 -0.13
CA ILE A 723 30.49 26.64 0.24
C ILE A 723 31.50 26.29 1.34
N GLY A 724 31.13 25.43 2.29
CA GLY A 724 32.05 24.90 3.30
C GLY A 724 33.24 24.15 2.70
N SER A 725 32.97 23.21 1.80
CA SER A 725 34.02 22.49 1.05
C SER A 725 34.93 23.45 0.28
N PHE A 726 34.36 24.40 -0.46
CA PHE A 726 35.16 25.41 -1.18
C PHE A 726 36.01 26.26 -0.22
N GLY A 727 35.43 26.68 0.90
CA GLY A 727 36.13 27.42 1.95
C GLY A 727 37.34 26.66 2.47
N SER A 728 37.24 25.34 2.64
CA SER A 728 38.35 24.48 3.06
C SER A 728 39.52 24.55 2.06
N TYR A 729 39.23 24.27 0.78
CA TYR A 729 40.22 24.30 -0.30
C TYR A 729 40.78 25.70 -0.62
N TYR A 730 39.99 26.75 -0.42
CA TYR A 730 40.38 28.12 -0.76
C TYR A 730 41.08 28.84 0.40
N VAL A 731 40.58 28.69 1.63
CA VAL A 731 41.06 29.48 2.78
C VAL A 731 42.23 28.80 3.49
N LEU A 732 42.17 27.48 3.71
CA LEU A 732 43.15 26.78 4.54
C LEU A 732 44.58 26.85 4.01
N PRO A 733 44.87 26.65 2.70
CA PRO A 733 46.24 26.75 2.19
C PRO A 733 46.84 28.16 2.37
N ARG A 734 46.00 29.21 2.33
CA ARG A 734 46.43 30.60 2.52
C ARG A 734 46.73 30.89 3.98
N VAL A 735 45.94 30.33 4.89
CA VAL A 735 46.17 30.42 6.33
C VAL A 735 47.42 29.64 6.70
N ASP A 736 47.60 28.45 6.15
CA ASP A 736 48.80 27.64 6.35
C ASP A 736 50.07 28.36 5.87
N LYS A 737 50.05 28.90 4.65
CA LYS A 737 51.17 29.69 4.12
C LYS A 737 51.53 30.91 4.97
N LYS A 738 50.53 31.56 5.59
CA LYS A 738 50.72 32.83 6.33
C LYS A 738 50.97 32.64 7.83
N TYR A 739 50.32 31.66 8.45
CA TYR A 739 50.28 31.46 9.89
C TYR A 739 50.77 30.07 10.32
N GLY A 740 50.89 29.12 9.38
CA GLY A 740 51.36 27.75 9.61
C GLY A 740 50.23 26.72 9.76
N LEU A 741 50.59 25.46 9.58
CA LEU A 741 49.67 24.31 9.50
C LEU A 741 48.73 24.19 10.68
N ARG A 742 49.24 24.40 11.91
CA ARG A 742 48.42 24.31 13.12
C ARG A 742 47.30 25.34 13.13
N TRP A 743 47.56 26.56 12.67
CA TRP A 743 46.53 27.60 12.62
C TRP A 743 45.48 27.32 11.55
N ALA A 744 45.87 26.67 10.44
CA ALA A 744 44.91 26.18 9.46
C ALA A 744 44.01 25.07 10.06
N LEU A 745 44.57 24.09 10.78
CA LEU A 745 43.78 23.06 11.46
C LEU A 745 42.89 23.62 12.58
N TYR A 746 43.36 24.61 13.35
CA TYR A 746 42.54 25.30 14.35
C TYR A 746 41.39 26.07 13.71
N LEU A 747 41.57 26.65 12.53
CA LEU A 747 40.48 27.28 11.80
C LEU A 747 39.38 26.27 11.49
N SER A 748 39.72 25.06 11.02
CA SER A 748 38.74 23.98 10.83
C SER A 748 38.01 23.60 12.12
N PHE A 749 38.75 23.49 13.24
CA PHE A 749 38.15 23.28 14.55
C PHE A 749 37.17 24.39 14.94
N PHE A 750 37.53 25.67 14.79
CA PHE A 750 36.65 26.80 15.12
C PHE A 750 35.40 26.86 14.25
N ILE A 751 35.48 26.47 12.98
CA ILE A 751 34.32 26.34 12.08
C ILE A 751 33.41 25.17 12.51
N CYS A 752 33.97 24.05 12.99
CA CYS A 752 33.17 22.97 13.57
C CYS A 752 32.52 23.40 14.89
N LEU A 753 33.25 24.14 15.73
CA LEU A 753 32.73 24.70 16.98
C LEU A 753 31.59 25.69 16.74
N SER A 754 31.67 26.54 15.70
CA SER A 754 30.56 27.44 15.33
C SER A 754 29.33 26.65 14.87
N SER A 755 29.54 25.53 14.18
CA SER A 755 28.47 24.62 13.75
C SER A 755 27.80 23.95 14.97
N PHE A 756 28.58 23.52 15.95
CA PHE A 756 28.06 23.00 17.23
C PHE A 756 27.27 24.07 18.02
N ALA A 757 27.78 25.29 18.11
CA ALA A 757 27.05 26.40 18.72
C ALA A 757 25.72 26.66 17.98
N SER A 758 25.72 26.60 16.64
CA SER A 758 24.51 26.74 15.83
C SER A 758 23.49 25.63 16.09
N ALA A 759 23.94 24.38 16.29
CA ALA A 759 23.08 23.26 16.66
C ALA A 759 22.38 23.50 18.01
N ILE A 760 23.13 23.94 19.02
CA ILE A 760 22.57 24.29 20.34
C ILE A 760 21.54 25.42 20.19
N MET A 761 21.90 26.50 19.48
CA MET A 761 21.00 27.62 19.25
C MET A 761 19.72 27.19 18.53
N PHE A 762 19.83 26.36 17.48
CA PHE A 762 18.69 25.80 16.78
C PHE A 762 17.77 25.01 17.73
N VAL A 763 18.32 24.11 18.55
CA VAL A 763 17.52 23.32 19.52
C VAL A 763 16.84 24.23 20.54
N ILE A 764 17.52 25.26 21.06
CA ILE A 764 16.93 26.24 21.97
C ILE A 764 15.76 26.96 21.30
N PHE A 765 15.95 27.47 20.08
CA PHE A 765 14.88 28.13 19.32
C PHE A 765 13.71 27.18 19.04
N ASP A 766 13.99 25.94 18.64
CA ASP A 766 12.98 24.92 18.36
C ASP A 766 12.14 24.58 19.60
N LEU A 767 12.77 24.48 20.76
CA LEU A 767 12.09 24.31 22.04
C LEU A 767 11.26 25.53 22.43
N ILE A 768 11.78 26.76 22.25
CA ILE A 768 11.05 28.00 22.57
C ILE A 768 9.80 28.12 21.71
N VAL A 769 9.90 27.91 20.39
CA VAL A 769 8.76 28.00 19.48
C VAL A 769 7.75 26.89 19.76
N SER A 770 8.22 25.66 19.97
CA SER A 770 7.35 24.53 20.32
C SER A 770 6.57 24.80 21.62
N ARG A 771 7.20 25.39 22.63
CA ARG A 771 6.55 25.78 23.90
C ARG A 771 5.57 26.93 23.71
N ARG A 772 5.93 27.97 22.95
CA ARG A 772 5.03 29.11 22.65
C ARG A 772 3.78 28.67 21.91
N MET A 773 3.93 27.80 20.91
CA MET A 773 2.81 27.23 20.15
C MET A 773 1.90 26.38 21.05
N LYS A 774 2.48 25.51 21.90
CA LYS A 774 1.71 24.76 22.92
C LYS A 774 0.97 25.71 23.88
N SER A 775 1.60 26.79 24.34
CA SER A 775 0.97 27.79 25.22
C SER A 775 -0.09 28.65 24.54
N GLY A 776 0.02 28.92 23.23
CA GLY A 776 -0.97 29.64 22.43
C GLY A 776 -2.21 28.78 22.15
N LEU A 777 -2.00 27.49 21.88
CA LEU A 777 -3.07 26.49 21.79
C LEU A 777 -3.83 26.34 23.13
N LEU A 778 -3.13 26.44 24.26
CA LEU A 778 -3.73 26.43 25.61
C LEU A 778 -4.44 27.74 26.00
N LYS A 779 -4.13 28.86 25.32
CA LYS A 779 -4.77 30.17 25.58
C LYS A 779 -6.00 30.42 24.70
N ASN A 780 -6.05 29.85 23.49
CA ASN A 780 -7.16 30.05 22.55
C ASN A 780 -8.27 29.02 22.68
N ASN A 781 -8.04 27.92 23.39
CA ASN A 781 -9.10 27.01 23.83
C ASN A 781 -9.37 27.29 25.31
N GLU A 782 -10.64 27.50 25.70
CA GLU A 782 -11.07 27.38 27.10
C GLU A 782 -10.86 25.92 27.52
N VAL A 783 -9.68 25.62 28.06
CA VAL A 783 -9.32 24.29 28.54
C VAL A 783 -9.77 24.15 29.99
N THR A 784 -10.75 23.29 30.24
CA THR A 784 -11.25 22.89 31.57
C THR A 784 -10.13 22.28 32.42
N GLU A 785 -10.22 22.40 33.75
CA GLU A 785 -9.15 21.98 34.68
C GLU A 785 -8.73 20.50 34.55
N GLU A 786 -9.58 19.62 34.03
CA GLU A 786 -9.26 18.20 33.79
C GLU A 786 -8.13 17.99 32.77
N THR A 787 -7.92 18.90 31.81
CA THR A 787 -6.83 18.75 30.84
C THR A 787 -5.49 19.25 31.37
N LYS A 788 -5.49 19.99 32.50
CA LYS A 788 -4.25 20.37 33.20
C LYS A 788 -3.71 19.24 34.07
N SER A 789 -4.55 18.30 34.55
CA SER A 789 -4.11 17.17 35.37
C SER A 789 -3.56 15.99 34.56
N ALA A 790 -3.91 15.87 33.26
CA ALA A 790 -3.44 14.78 32.39
C ALA A 790 -2.02 14.98 31.82
N VAL A 791 -1.32 16.06 32.20
CA VAL A 791 0.05 16.33 31.78
C VAL A 791 0.91 16.56 33.03
N HIS A 792 1.00 15.54 33.89
CA HIS A 792 2.05 15.48 34.90
C HIS A 792 3.25 14.70 34.36
N ASP A 793 4.42 15.32 34.46
CA ASP A 793 5.75 14.81 34.07
C ASP A 793 6.12 13.47 34.75
N ASP A 794 5.32 13.04 35.74
CA ASP A 794 5.54 11.84 36.55
C ASP A 794 5.02 10.55 35.88
N ASP A 795 3.98 10.61 35.05
CA ASP A 795 3.49 9.43 34.30
C ASP A 795 4.49 8.99 33.21
N ILE A 796 5.23 9.94 32.64
CA ILE A 796 6.31 9.67 31.68
C ILE A 796 7.50 9.01 32.38
N LYS A 797 7.81 9.39 33.63
CA LYS A 797 8.88 8.77 34.42
C LYS A 797 8.51 7.36 34.88
N GLU A 798 7.25 7.11 35.20
CA GLU A 798 6.80 5.77 35.61
C GLU A 798 6.80 4.78 34.44
N ILE A 799 6.48 5.25 33.22
CA ILE A 799 6.61 4.46 31.99
C ILE A 799 8.10 4.23 31.63
N ASP A 800 8.97 5.25 31.75
CA ASP A 800 10.42 5.14 31.51
C ASP A 800 11.10 4.18 32.52
N MET A 801 10.65 4.18 33.78
CA MET A 801 11.16 3.30 34.84
C MET A 801 10.66 1.85 34.69
N LYS A 802 9.42 1.64 34.22
CA LYS A 802 8.90 0.29 33.89
C LYS A 802 9.54 -0.28 32.62
N LEU A 803 9.94 0.56 31.66
CA LEU A 803 10.67 0.14 30.45
C LEU A 803 12.12 -0.24 30.74
N ARG A 804 12.82 0.48 31.63
CA ARG A 804 14.18 0.12 32.08
C ARG A 804 14.27 -1.21 32.80
N ASN A 805 13.24 -1.58 33.57
CA ASN A 805 13.19 -2.87 34.28
C ASN A 805 12.84 -4.07 33.38
N ALA A 806 12.39 -3.84 32.14
CA ALA A 806 12.06 -4.91 31.20
C ALA A 806 13.27 -5.42 30.38
N ASP A 807 14.40 -4.71 30.42
CA ASP A 807 15.56 -4.97 29.55
C ASP A 807 16.67 -5.82 30.21
N GLU A 808 16.51 -6.22 31.49
CA GLU A 808 17.51 -7.02 32.22
C GLU A 808 17.60 -8.49 31.78
N ARG A 809 16.82 -8.95 30.78
CA ARG A 809 16.82 -10.37 30.34
C ARG A 809 17.11 -10.61 28.85
N GLY A 810 17.62 -9.62 28.11
CA GLY A 810 17.70 -9.66 26.64
C GLY A 810 19.09 -9.59 25.99
N GLY A 811 20.17 -9.95 26.67
CA GLY A 811 21.52 -9.87 26.11
C GLY A 811 21.80 -10.85 24.94
N LEU A 812 22.36 -10.33 23.85
CA LEU A 812 22.96 -11.03 22.70
C LEU A 812 22.02 -11.76 21.70
N TYR A 813 20.88 -12.31 22.14
CA TYR A 813 19.93 -13.03 21.25
C TYR A 813 19.09 -12.11 20.34
N SER A 814 19.02 -10.81 20.61
CA SER A 814 18.27 -9.82 19.82
C SER A 814 19.04 -9.33 18.58
N THR A 815 20.37 -9.16 18.68
CA THR A 815 21.21 -8.61 17.60
C THR A 815 21.24 -9.51 16.37
N VAL A 816 21.33 -10.83 16.55
CA VAL A 816 21.33 -11.81 15.43
C VAL A 816 19.99 -11.81 14.69
N ARG A 817 18.86 -11.66 15.41
CA ARG A 817 17.53 -11.54 14.80
C ARG A 817 17.38 -10.23 14.02
N ILE A 818 17.86 -9.12 14.55
CA ILE A 818 17.86 -7.81 13.89
C ILE A 818 18.71 -7.86 12.62
N LEU A 819 19.93 -8.41 12.68
CA LEU A 819 20.79 -8.57 11.50
C LEU A 819 20.16 -9.48 10.44
N LYS A 820 19.50 -10.56 10.86
CA LYS A 820 18.78 -11.47 9.94
C LYS A 820 17.57 -10.78 9.29
N PHE A 821 16.89 -9.90 10.02
CA PHE A 821 15.81 -9.07 9.48
C PHE A 821 16.34 -8.09 8.42
N TYR A 822 17.39 -7.33 8.73
CA TYR A 822 18.03 -6.43 7.77
C TYR A 822 18.54 -7.16 6.53
N TRP A 823 19.16 -8.34 6.71
CA TRP A 823 19.62 -9.17 5.60
C TRP A 823 18.48 -9.58 4.67
N ASN A 824 17.34 -10.00 5.23
CA ASN A 824 16.16 -10.35 4.44
C ASN A 824 15.59 -9.13 3.69
N CYS A 825 15.58 -7.95 4.32
CA CYS A 825 15.21 -6.70 3.65
C CYS A 825 16.16 -6.38 2.48
N TYR A 826 17.48 -6.47 2.67
CA TYR A 826 18.45 -6.23 1.60
C TYR A 826 18.37 -7.27 0.47
N ALA A 827 18.15 -8.54 0.80
CA ALA A 827 18.00 -9.62 -0.17
C ALA A 827 16.73 -9.49 -1.03
N SER A 828 15.72 -8.76 -0.54
CA SER A 828 14.48 -8.48 -1.29
C SER A 828 14.58 -7.28 -2.24
N LEU A 829 15.70 -6.55 -2.27
CA LEU A 829 15.88 -5.41 -3.16
C LEU A 829 16.05 -5.86 -4.63
N PRO A 830 15.38 -5.19 -5.59
CA PRO A 830 15.38 -5.62 -6.99
C PRO A 830 16.78 -5.46 -7.63
N MET A 831 17.09 -6.27 -8.65
CA MET A 831 18.37 -6.18 -9.38
C MET A 831 18.67 -4.76 -9.90
N THR A 832 17.64 -4.03 -10.31
CA THR A 832 17.75 -2.64 -10.76
C THR A 832 18.27 -1.69 -9.66
N TYR A 833 17.93 -1.93 -8.39
CA TYR A 833 18.52 -1.19 -7.26
C TYR A 833 20.02 -1.45 -7.17
N TRP A 834 20.45 -2.71 -7.28
CA TRP A 834 21.86 -3.07 -7.21
C TRP A 834 22.64 -2.45 -8.37
N MET A 835 22.10 -2.44 -9.59
CA MET A 835 22.71 -1.78 -10.74
C MET A 835 22.87 -0.27 -10.52
N ILE A 836 21.82 0.42 -10.05
CA ILE A 836 21.88 1.85 -9.72
C ILE A 836 22.94 2.10 -8.64
N SER A 837 22.94 1.26 -7.60
CA SER A 837 23.87 1.38 -6.48
C SER A 837 25.30 1.19 -6.94
N PHE A 838 25.61 0.21 -7.79
CA PHE A 838 26.97 0.00 -8.31
C PHE A 838 27.46 1.17 -9.18
N VAL A 839 26.62 1.68 -10.09
CA VAL A 839 26.95 2.87 -10.89
C VAL A 839 27.23 4.07 -9.98
N ALA A 840 26.38 4.25 -8.97
CA ALA A 840 26.53 5.34 -8.01
C ALA A 840 27.78 5.20 -7.13
N VAL A 841 28.06 3.99 -6.62
CA VAL A 841 29.26 3.68 -5.84
C VAL A 841 30.50 4.00 -6.65
N GLY A 842 30.61 3.49 -7.87
CA GLY A 842 31.82 3.70 -8.67
C GLY A 842 31.99 5.15 -9.10
N PHE A 843 30.90 5.85 -9.44
CA PHE A 843 30.94 7.27 -9.75
C PHE A 843 31.39 8.12 -8.56
N VAL A 844 30.72 7.97 -7.42
CA VAL A 844 31.00 8.74 -6.19
C VAL A 844 32.39 8.40 -5.65
N SER A 845 32.73 7.12 -5.50
CA SER A 845 34.05 6.72 -4.98
C SER A 845 35.21 7.19 -5.85
N SER A 846 35.06 7.17 -7.18
CA SER A 846 36.12 7.63 -8.08
C SER A 846 36.26 9.15 -8.07
N LEU A 847 35.15 9.90 -8.00
CA LEU A 847 35.21 11.37 -7.97
C LEU A 847 35.74 11.88 -6.63
N PHE A 848 35.29 11.33 -5.51
CA PHE A 848 35.80 11.69 -4.19
C PHE A 848 37.28 11.34 -4.03
N THR A 849 37.73 10.21 -4.59
CA THR A 849 39.16 9.88 -4.62
C THR A 849 39.92 10.90 -5.45
N PHE A 850 39.40 11.27 -6.63
CA PHE A 850 40.01 12.31 -7.45
C PHE A 850 40.10 13.66 -6.72
N THR A 851 39.09 14.09 -5.96
CA THR A 851 39.15 15.34 -5.19
C THR A 851 40.11 15.25 -4.01
N SER A 852 40.14 14.12 -3.30
CA SER A 852 41.02 13.92 -2.14
C SER A 852 42.50 13.88 -2.52
N PHE A 853 42.84 13.36 -3.71
CA PHE A 853 44.22 13.36 -4.23
C PHE A 853 44.46 14.45 -5.28
N GLY A 854 43.48 15.32 -5.53
CA GLY A 854 43.49 16.26 -6.65
C GLY A 854 44.61 17.28 -6.58
N VAL A 855 44.98 17.73 -5.38
CA VAL A 855 46.12 18.64 -5.16
C VAL A 855 47.42 18.00 -5.63
N ALA A 856 47.69 16.76 -5.20
CA ALA A 856 48.87 16.02 -5.62
C ALA A 856 48.88 15.73 -7.14
N ILE A 857 47.72 15.45 -7.73
CA ILE A 857 47.58 15.23 -9.18
C ILE A 857 47.90 16.52 -9.95
N LEU A 858 47.36 17.67 -9.55
CA LEU A 858 47.61 18.95 -10.22
C LEU A 858 49.06 19.42 -10.07
N LYS A 859 49.68 19.20 -8.91
CA LYS A 859 51.10 19.47 -8.73
C LYS A 859 51.97 18.63 -9.67
N SER A 860 51.72 17.32 -9.75
CA SER A 860 52.54 16.42 -10.56
C SER A 860 52.31 16.57 -12.07
N THR A 861 51.06 16.77 -12.50
CA THR A 861 50.70 16.80 -13.93
C THR A 861 50.69 18.20 -14.55
N ARG A 862 50.48 19.26 -13.74
CA ARG A 862 50.33 20.65 -14.18
C ARG A 862 51.32 21.62 -13.55
N GLN A 863 52.22 21.14 -12.69
CA GLN A 863 53.26 21.95 -12.04
C GLN A 863 52.71 23.18 -11.29
N MET A 864 51.50 23.06 -10.74
CA MET A 864 50.86 24.14 -9.97
C MET A 864 51.46 24.24 -8.57
N SER A 865 51.38 25.44 -7.97
CA SER A 865 51.67 25.59 -6.53
C SER A 865 50.61 24.85 -5.69
N ALA A 866 50.94 24.47 -4.46
CA ALA A 866 49.98 23.80 -3.57
C ALA A 866 48.74 24.66 -3.30
N GLU A 867 48.92 25.98 -3.14
CA GLU A 867 47.85 26.95 -2.95
C GLU A 867 46.92 27.02 -4.17
N ASP A 868 47.50 27.13 -5.38
CA ASP A 868 46.73 27.23 -6.62
C ASP A 868 46.04 25.91 -6.95
N ALA A 869 46.72 24.78 -6.74
CA ALA A 869 46.16 23.44 -6.93
C ALA A 869 44.96 23.21 -6.01
N SER A 870 45.10 23.51 -4.72
CA SER A 870 44.02 23.39 -3.73
C SER A 870 42.84 24.31 -4.06
N SER A 871 43.11 25.59 -4.34
CA SER A 871 42.07 26.55 -4.77
C SER A 871 41.32 26.08 -6.01
N THR A 872 42.03 25.47 -6.97
CA THR A 872 41.45 24.98 -8.22
C THR A 872 40.55 23.77 -7.98
N ILE A 873 40.94 22.81 -7.15
CA ILE A 873 40.09 21.67 -6.74
C ILE A 873 38.79 22.15 -6.07
N GLY A 874 38.85 23.22 -5.27
CA GLY A 874 37.68 23.81 -4.63
C GLY A 874 36.56 24.22 -5.61
N PHE A 875 36.87 24.51 -6.88
CA PHE A 875 35.84 24.89 -7.86
C PHE A 875 34.87 23.76 -8.22
N LEU A 876 35.24 22.51 -8.00
CA LEU A 876 34.37 21.35 -8.24
C LEU A 876 33.17 21.29 -7.26
N PRO A 877 33.36 21.34 -5.92
CA PRO A 877 32.21 21.34 -5.00
C PRO A 877 31.33 22.59 -5.12
N ILE A 878 31.90 23.78 -5.32
CA ILE A 878 31.09 25.02 -5.43
C ILE A 878 30.24 25.03 -6.71
N SER A 879 30.79 24.59 -7.85
CA SER A 879 30.00 24.52 -9.08
C SER A 879 28.88 23.49 -8.96
N ASN A 880 29.13 22.33 -8.32
CA ASN A 880 28.06 21.38 -7.97
C ASN A 880 26.96 22.07 -7.17
N GLY A 881 27.30 22.69 -6.02
CA GLY A 881 26.32 23.29 -5.12
C GLY A 881 25.48 24.40 -5.78
N LEU A 882 26.06 25.18 -6.67
CA LEU A 882 25.35 26.24 -7.40
C LEU A 882 24.41 25.69 -8.48
N THR A 883 24.75 24.56 -9.11
CA THR A 883 23.93 23.98 -10.19
C THR A 883 22.93 22.93 -9.72
N THR A 884 23.09 22.31 -8.54
CA THR A 884 22.21 21.22 -8.04
C THR A 884 20.73 21.58 -8.12
N ALA A 885 20.32 22.75 -7.62
CA ALA A 885 18.91 23.14 -7.59
C ALA A 885 18.30 23.31 -9.00
N LEU A 886 19.05 23.94 -9.91
CA LEU A 886 18.61 24.19 -11.29
C LEU A 886 18.54 22.89 -12.08
N VAL A 887 19.60 22.08 -12.03
CA VAL A 887 19.70 20.81 -12.76
C VAL A 887 18.66 19.82 -12.25
N SER A 888 18.48 19.72 -10.93
CA SER A 888 17.48 18.82 -10.35
C SER A 888 16.05 19.22 -10.70
N THR A 889 15.77 20.52 -10.84
CA THR A 889 14.48 21.03 -11.32
C THR A 889 14.27 20.70 -12.80
N ALA A 890 15.29 20.95 -13.65
CA ALA A 890 15.22 20.70 -15.07
C ALA A 890 14.98 19.21 -15.40
N ILE A 891 15.73 18.29 -14.77
CA ILE A 891 15.52 16.84 -14.96
C ILE A 891 14.12 16.41 -14.47
N GLY A 892 13.64 17.03 -13.39
CA GLY A 892 12.28 16.80 -12.89
C GLY A 892 11.18 17.14 -13.92
N LEU A 893 11.40 18.15 -14.77
CA LEU A 893 10.48 18.57 -15.82
C LEU A 893 10.65 17.76 -17.12
N ILE A 894 11.89 17.46 -17.51
CA ILE A 894 12.20 16.78 -18.78
C ILE A 894 11.91 15.27 -18.71
N GLY A 895 12.08 14.64 -17.54
CA GLY A 895 12.01 13.18 -17.41
C GLY A 895 13.26 12.48 -17.93
N GLY A 896 13.19 11.17 -18.20
CA GLY A 896 14.31 10.44 -18.82
C GLY A 896 15.58 10.28 -17.95
N ARG A 897 15.42 10.18 -16.62
CA ARG A 897 16.53 10.12 -15.63
C ARG A 897 17.66 9.13 -15.99
N THR A 898 17.34 7.97 -16.57
CA THR A 898 18.34 6.97 -16.98
C THR A 898 19.25 7.48 -18.10
N TRP A 899 18.74 8.27 -19.05
CA TRP A 899 19.58 8.90 -20.09
C TRP A 899 20.51 9.94 -19.51
N PHE A 900 20.06 10.71 -18.52
CA PHE A 900 20.92 11.69 -17.83
C PHE A 900 22.02 11.01 -17.00
N ALA A 901 21.77 9.84 -16.41
CA ALA A 901 22.83 9.04 -15.79
C ALA A 901 23.88 8.56 -16.80
N VAL A 902 23.45 8.02 -17.95
CA VAL A 902 24.39 7.62 -19.00
C VAL A 902 25.21 8.82 -19.48
N LEU A 903 24.53 9.93 -19.78
CA LEU A 903 25.16 11.17 -20.21
C LEU A 903 26.21 11.65 -19.21
N GLY A 904 25.88 11.74 -17.92
CA GLY A 904 26.84 12.22 -16.93
C GLY A 904 28.04 11.27 -16.77
N ALA A 905 27.86 9.95 -16.91
CA ALA A 905 28.97 9.00 -16.81
C ALA A 905 29.95 9.17 -17.98
N PHE A 906 29.42 9.32 -19.20
CA PHE A 906 30.21 9.61 -20.40
C PHE A 906 30.89 10.97 -20.33
N LEU A 907 30.17 12.02 -19.93
CA LEU A 907 30.74 13.36 -19.80
C LEU A 907 31.88 13.36 -18.77
N THR A 908 31.70 12.70 -17.63
CA THR A 908 32.75 12.60 -16.59
C THR A 908 34.01 11.94 -17.13
N THR A 909 33.86 10.78 -17.78
CA THR A 909 34.98 10.07 -18.40
C THR A 909 35.65 10.91 -19.48
N GLY A 910 34.86 11.56 -20.34
CA GLY A 910 35.36 12.42 -21.40
C GLY A 910 36.15 13.61 -20.86
N PHE A 911 35.65 14.32 -19.85
CA PHE A 911 36.36 15.44 -19.25
C PHE A 911 37.63 15.01 -18.51
N LEU A 912 37.64 13.84 -17.87
CA LEU A 912 38.86 13.29 -17.25
C LEU A 912 39.89 12.84 -18.29
N LEU A 913 39.46 12.27 -19.43
CA LEU A 913 40.35 11.94 -20.55
C LEU A 913 40.91 13.19 -21.22
N ILE A 914 40.08 14.23 -21.43
CA ILE A 914 40.55 15.54 -21.91
C ILE A 914 41.59 16.09 -20.93
N PHE A 915 41.28 16.06 -19.64
CA PHE A 915 42.21 16.47 -18.59
C PHE A 915 43.49 15.63 -18.56
N ALA A 916 43.46 14.38 -19.00
CA ALA A 916 44.64 13.53 -19.09
C ALA A 916 45.50 13.81 -20.32
N MET A 917 44.85 13.98 -21.47
CA MET A 917 45.51 13.94 -22.78
C MET A 917 45.81 15.31 -23.37
N THR A 918 45.21 16.37 -22.81
CA THR A 918 45.32 17.73 -23.37
C THR A 918 45.81 18.73 -22.32
N PRO A 919 46.38 19.88 -22.72
CA PRO A 919 46.79 20.95 -21.81
C PRO A 919 45.63 21.90 -21.44
N VAL A 920 44.37 21.43 -21.46
CA VAL A 920 43.21 22.27 -21.12
C VAL A 920 43.34 22.81 -19.68
N PRO A 921 43.00 24.09 -19.42
CA PRO A 921 43.05 24.67 -18.09
C PRO A 921 42.28 23.81 -17.07
N PRO A 922 42.91 23.40 -15.94
CA PRO A 922 42.28 22.52 -14.95
C PRO A 922 40.95 23.04 -14.41
N LEU A 923 40.83 24.37 -14.30
CA LEU A 923 39.62 25.05 -13.84
C LEU A 923 38.40 24.73 -14.72
N VAL A 924 38.55 24.68 -16.04
CA VAL A 924 37.46 24.38 -16.97
C VAL A 924 36.95 22.96 -16.75
N VAL A 925 37.86 22.01 -16.53
CA VAL A 925 37.52 20.61 -16.26
C VAL A 925 36.80 20.49 -14.93
N LEU A 926 37.31 21.10 -13.86
CA LEU A 926 36.76 20.97 -12.52
C LEU A 926 35.38 21.61 -12.37
N ILE A 927 35.17 22.78 -13.00
CA ILE A 927 33.83 23.39 -13.07
C ILE A 927 32.87 22.45 -13.79
N SER A 928 33.27 21.92 -14.95
CA SER A 928 32.45 20.99 -15.74
C SER A 928 32.11 19.72 -14.95
N LEU A 929 33.09 19.13 -14.27
CA LEU A 929 32.90 17.96 -13.40
C LEU A 929 31.94 18.24 -12.26
N GLY A 930 31.97 19.42 -11.64
CA GLY A 930 30.99 19.77 -10.61
C GLY A 930 29.57 19.95 -11.15
N VAL A 931 29.40 20.52 -12.36
CA VAL A 931 28.09 20.55 -13.03
C VAL A 931 27.58 19.13 -13.33
N ILE A 932 28.46 18.24 -13.82
CA ILE A 932 28.12 16.85 -14.08
C ILE A 932 27.80 16.09 -12.78
N GLN A 933 28.50 16.38 -11.69
CA GLN A 933 28.17 15.83 -10.37
C GLN A 933 26.75 16.24 -9.96
N SER A 934 26.36 17.50 -10.19
CA SER A 934 25.02 17.97 -9.87
C SER A 934 23.92 17.27 -10.69
N LEU A 935 24.23 16.88 -11.93
CA LEU A 935 23.39 16.04 -12.78
C LEU A 935 23.20 14.65 -12.15
N MET A 936 24.28 14.06 -11.65
CA MET A 936 24.27 12.74 -11.03
C MET A 936 23.53 12.72 -9.70
N ASP A 937 23.75 13.73 -8.85
CA ASP A 937 23.04 13.90 -7.57
C ASP A 937 21.52 13.99 -7.80
N ALA A 938 21.10 14.64 -8.89
CA ALA A 938 19.69 14.78 -9.31
C ALA A 938 19.07 13.50 -9.91
N VAL A 939 19.88 12.50 -10.27
CA VAL A 939 19.40 11.29 -10.96
C VAL A 939 19.44 10.08 -10.03
N ILE A 940 20.54 9.86 -9.31
CA ILE A 940 20.81 8.60 -8.60
C ILE A 940 19.82 8.36 -7.46
N PHE A 941 19.74 9.27 -6.48
CA PHE A 941 18.87 9.09 -5.31
C PHE A 941 17.38 9.07 -5.68
N PRO A 942 16.88 9.95 -6.58
CA PRO A 942 15.51 9.83 -7.07
C PRO A 942 15.22 8.51 -7.80
N CYS A 943 16.18 7.95 -8.56
CA CYS A 943 16.02 6.64 -9.18
C CYS A 943 15.88 5.51 -8.16
N ILE A 944 16.64 5.54 -7.07
CA ILE A 944 16.51 4.58 -5.95
C ILE A 944 15.10 4.68 -5.36
N ALA A 945 14.62 5.90 -5.08
CA ALA A 945 13.28 6.15 -4.56
C ALA A 945 12.16 5.71 -5.49
N ILE A 946 12.42 5.65 -6.79
CA ILE A 946 11.48 5.18 -7.80
C ILE A 946 11.47 3.64 -7.87
N VAL A 947 12.63 3.00 -7.75
CA VAL A 947 12.83 1.56 -7.97
C VAL A 947 12.56 0.71 -6.74
N VAL A 948 12.81 1.25 -5.55
CA VAL A 948 12.65 0.56 -4.28
C VAL A 948 11.25 0.83 -3.70
N PRO A 949 10.54 -0.19 -3.17
CA PRO A 949 9.28 -0.01 -2.45
C PRO A 949 9.43 0.97 -1.28
N LYS A 950 8.40 1.77 -0.98
CA LYS A 950 8.48 2.81 0.06
C LYS A 950 8.81 2.24 1.43
N GLU A 951 8.33 1.04 1.73
CA GLU A 951 8.55 0.30 2.97
C GLU A 951 10.03 -0.04 3.18
N ASN A 952 10.76 -0.20 2.08
CA ASN A 952 12.19 -0.55 2.08
C ASN A 952 13.11 0.62 1.72
N LEU A 953 12.56 1.81 1.47
CA LEU A 953 13.31 2.95 0.92
C LEU A 953 14.39 3.45 1.88
N SER A 954 14.08 3.57 3.18
CA SER A 954 15.06 3.99 4.19
C SER A 954 16.23 3.01 4.30
N TYR A 955 15.96 1.70 4.25
CA TYR A 955 16.98 0.65 4.27
C TYR A 955 17.82 0.66 2.99
N ALA A 956 17.21 0.84 1.83
CA ALA A 956 17.92 0.93 0.55
C ALA A 956 18.82 2.17 0.46
N ILE A 957 18.36 3.33 0.93
CA ILE A 957 19.20 4.53 1.00
C ILE A 957 20.38 4.30 1.95
N SER A 958 20.13 3.71 3.12
CA SER A 958 21.18 3.40 4.11
C SER A 958 22.22 2.40 3.57
N LEU A 959 21.76 1.36 2.88
CA LEU A 959 22.63 0.38 2.21
C LEU A 959 23.40 1.02 1.06
N THR A 960 22.79 1.94 0.31
CA THR A 960 23.49 2.69 -0.75
C THR A 960 24.63 3.52 -0.17
N ILE A 961 24.39 4.23 0.93
CA ILE A 961 25.42 5.00 1.65
C ILE A 961 26.52 4.07 2.20
N PHE A 962 26.15 2.90 2.72
CA PHE A 962 27.12 1.87 3.13
C PHE A 962 28.02 1.48 1.95
N LEU A 963 27.42 1.11 0.81
CA LEU A 963 28.16 0.71 -0.39
C LEU A 963 29.06 1.85 -0.92
N TYR A 964 28.62 3.11 -0.83
CA TYR A 964 29.44 4.26 -1.23
C TYR A 964 30.74 4.31 -0.41
N ASN A 965 30.63 4.09 0.89
CA ASN A 965 31.78 4.10 1.79
C ASN A 965 32.66 2.85 1.63
N VAL A 966 32.09 1.71 1.22
CA VAL A 966 32.89 0.54 0.78
C VAL A 966 33.73 0.90 -0.43
N GLY A 967 33.13 1.58 -1.42
CA GLY A 967 33.84 2.07 -2.60
C GLY A 967 34.94 3.07 -2.24
N LEU A 968 34.65 4.04 -1.37
CA LEU A 968 35.62 5.03 -0.91
C LEU A 968 36.79 4.36 -0.17
N PHE A 969 36.51 3.39 0.72
CA PHE A 969 37.51 2.60 1.40
C PHE A 969 38.41 1.85 0.40
N GLY A 970 37.82 1.15 -0.57
CA GLY A 970 38.54 0.38 -1.58
C GLY A 970 39.41 1.25 -2.48
N MET A 971 38.87 2.38 -2.95
CA MET A 971 39.62 3.32 -3.80
C MET A 971 40.72 4.05 -3.04
N ALA A 972 40.51 4.38 -1.76
CA ALA A 972 41.56 4.93 -0.92
C ALA A 972 42.72 3.93 -0.75
N GLN A 973 42.42 2.66 -0.42
CA GLN A 973 43.43 1.59 -0.34
C GLN A 973 44.21 1.45 -1.65
N LEU A 974 43.50 1.42 -2.77
CA LEU A 974 44.12 1.35 -4.11
C LEU A 974 45.02 2.56 -4.38
N ALA A 975 44.56 3.77 -4.03
CA ALA A 975 45.31 5.01 -4.20
C ALA A 975 46.57 5.07 -3.34
N GLY A 976 46.52 4.54 -2.11
CA GLY A 976 47.67 4.43 -1.23
C GLY A 976 48.74 3.47 -1.78
N ASN A 977 48.32 2.36 -2.39
CA ASN A 977 49.23 1.32 -2.88
C ASN A 977 49.84 1.60 -4.27
N LEU A 978 49.18 2.39 -5.12
CA LEU A 978 49.54 2.55 -6.53
C LEU A 978 50.45 3.75 -6.87
N ALA A 979 51.08 4.36 -5.86
CA ALA A 979 52.14 5.39 -5.96
C ALA A 979 52.21 6.16 -7.30
N ASP A 980 51.55 7.32 -7.37
CA ASP A 980 51.55 8.37 -8.42
C ASP A 980 51.44 7.99 -9.91
N LYS A 981 52.33 7.16 -10.45
CA LYS A 981 52.47 6.96 -11.92
C LYS A 981 51.27 6.30 -12.58
N HIS A 982 50.47 5.56 -11.81
CA HIS A 982 49.30 4.85 -12.34
C HIS A 982 47.98 5.27 -11.70
N LEU A 983 47.98 6.02 -10.60
CA LEU A 983 46.77 6.41 -9.86
C LEU A 983 45.76 7.11 -10.76
N PHE A 984 46.21 8.12 -11.50
CA PHE A 984 45.34 8.88 -12.38
C PHE A 984 44.81 8.04 -13.56
N THR A 985 45.64 7.15 -14.11
CA THR A 985 45.21 6.17 -15.12
C THR A 985 44.14 5.20 -14.57
N TRP A 986 44.29 4.74 -13.33
CA TRP A 986 43.31 3.87 -12.68
C TRP A 986 41.99 4.58 -12.36
N ILE A 987 42.04 5.86 -12.00
CA ILE A 987 40.84 6.70 -11.87
C ILE A 987 40.09 6.73 -13.21
N ILE A 988 40.80 6.97 -14.33
CA ILE A 988 40.20 6.95 -15.67
C ILE A 988 39.62 5.56 -16.00
N VAL A 989 40.36 4.48 -15.76
CA VAL A 989 39.88 3.10 -15.99
C VAL A 989 38.63 2.79 -15.17
N SER A 990 38.57 3.25 -13.92
CA SER A 990 37.38 3.14 -13.07
C SER A 990 36.18 3.85 -13.71
N PHE A 991 36.34 5.10 -14.15
CA PHE A 991 35.28 5.86 -14.81
C PHE A 991 34.83 5.28 -16.16
N VAL A 992 35.76 4.75 -16.96
CA VAL A 992 35.43 4.00 -18.19
C VAL A 992 34.60 2.76 -17.86
N SER A 993 35.01 2.00 -16.84
CA SER A 993 34.28 0.81 -16.37
C SER A 993 32.87 1.17 -15.88
N MET A 994 32.74 2.31 -15.20
CA MET A 994 31.44 2.82 -14.76
C MET A 994 30.56 3.32 -15.90
N SER A 995 31.15 3.92 -16.93
CA SER A 995 30.42 4.31 -18.14
C SER A 995 29.86 3.10 -18.87
N LEU A 996 30.63 2.01 -18.95
CA LEU A 996 30.17 0.73 -19.48
C LEU A 996 29.03 0.14 -18.62
N LEU A 997 29.16 0.17 -17.29
CA LEU A 997 28.08 -0.27 -16.38
C LEU A 997 26.82 0.59 -16.49
N ALA A 998 26.93 1.90 -16.73
CA ALA A 998 25.79 2.77 -16.96
C ALA A 998 25.06 2.45 -18.28
N ILE A 999 25.80 2.05 -19.33
CA ILE A 999 25.21 1.53 -20.58
C ILE A 999 24.47 0.22 -20.32
N VAL A 1000 25.10 -0.72 -19.61
CA VAL A 1000 24.47 -1.99 -19.23
C VAL A 1000 23.19 -1.73 -18.44
N TRP A 1001 23.23 -0.81 -17.48
CA TRP A 1001 22.05 -0.35 -16.75
C TRP A 1001 20.95 0.15 -17.69
N LYS A 1002 21.27 0.98 -18.68
CA LYS A 1002 20.30 1.44 -19.67
C LYS A 1002 19.73 0.30 -20.51
N THR A 1003 20.53 -0.68 -20.89
CA THR A 1003 20.07 -1.83 -21.69
C THR A 1003 19.21 -2.82 -20.88
N CYS A 1004 19.45 -2.93 -19.57
CA CYS A 1004 18.71 -3.83 -18.69
C CYS A 1004 17.44 -3.18 -18.09
N VAL A 1005 17.31 -1.86 -18.17
CA VAL A 1005 16.12 -1.14 -17.70
C VAL A 1005 15.22 -0.76 -18.88
N PRO A 1006 13.98 -1.26 -18.93
CA PRO A 1006 13.01 -0.90 -19.98
C PRO A 1006 12.84 0.62 -20.03
N ALA A 1007 12.60 1.14 -21.23
CA ALA A 1007 12.07 2.49 -21.39
C ALA A 1007 10.63 2.51 -20.85
N GLY A 1008 10.46 2.82 -19.56
CA GLY A 1008 9.18 2.96 -18.87
C GLY A 1008 9.07 4.31 -18.21
#